data_AF-A0A952T4C9-F1
#
_entry.id   AF-A0A952T4C9-F1
#
_cell.length_a   1.000
_cell.length_b   1.000
_cell.length_c   1.000
_cell.angle_alpha   90.00
_cell.angle_beta   90.00
_cell.angle_gamma   90.00
#
_symmetry.space_group_name_H-M   'P 1'
#
loop_
_entity.id
_entity.type
_entity.pdbx_description
1 polymer ?
#
loop_
_entity_poly.entity_id
_entity_poly.type
_entity_poly.pdbx_seq_one_letter_code
_entity_poly.pdbx_strand_id
1 'polypeptide(L)'
;MENKKRRFRFRFTIGNKILAGFLAVMVLFVINASIIFLTGNQIDNVVSQSAEVVRPSKDAINEFVLVVERYQKLITSWVYLQTNDENKNSLKLLVNHEYPALKERIELLKSTWDVDSQKTIVDTVFKSFERVQKYAEDQITTQLISFESYEDGITKLLAEDVLESTINPQLEEILLDLKGLAQAQTTRNAISDEELINSSKRLRNITLILAGITILLGLMSAYLLMRAITRPVNFLKDVVVKLGNGELVEDKQTKFSNDEIGEMATAMDNLVSGLKATTQFAENIGKGNYSSDFKPLSEHDVLGNALINMRNNLSRVAEDDAKRNWATEGLAKFGEILRSNTNDLEKLADEIIVNLVKYLKANQGALYIMDDEGGDEPTMSMKACYAWDKKKFIDHKIHKGEGLAGQAWQEGDTVYLTEVPQNYIKISSGLGDANPTAILIVPLKVNEQIFGVVEIASFNTFADYEMEFVQKIAESIASTISSVKINARTQRLLEESQEMTEQMRAQEEEMRQNMEELQATQEEMQRNQSETEGTMQALNTSLSMAEYDVEGKLAKINPNYLSLLGYAQNEVIGEHHKIFVSKEEKNSEEYRQFWRDLEAGKARKGVFKRLSRKGDVVNVRSYFSPVKGRTGEILRIMEISVEA
;
A
#
# COMPACT_ATOMS: atom_id res chain seq x y z
N MET A 1 37.30 -15.48 -25.42
CA MET A 1 37.13 -16.45 -26.52
C MET A 1 36.49 -17.69 -25.93
N GLU A 2 35.17 -17.82 -26.04
CA GLU A 2 34.44 -18.98 -25.53
C GLU A 2 33.61 -19.60 -26.66
N ASN A 3 33.84 -20.90 -26.88
CA ASN A 3 33.56 -21.60 -28.11
C ASN A 3 32.06 -21.98 -28.21
N LYS A 4 31.23 -21.11 -28.79
CA LYS A 4 29.82 -21.39 -29.09
C LYS A 4 29.71 -22.43 -30.22
N LYS A 5 29.67 -23.72 -29.85
CA LYS A 5 29.19 -24.80 -30.75
C LYS A 5 27.74 -24.51 -31.16
N ARG A 6 27.54 -23.89 -32.32
CA ARG A 6 26.24 -23.83 -33.02
C ARG A 6 25.85 -25.26 -33.43
N ARG A 7 25.17 -26.00 -32.55
CA ARG A 7 24.35 -27.14 -32.97
C ARG A 7 23.18 -26.56 -33.75
N PHE A 8 23.19 -26.72 -35.08
CA PHE A 8 22.00 -26.54 -35.91
C PHE A 8 20.97 -27.59 -35.47
N ARG A 9 20.13 -27.24 -34.48
CA ARG A 9 18.92 -28.01 -34.17
C ARG A 9 17.91 -27.66 -35.26
N PHE A 10 17.71 -28.58 -36.20
CA PHE A 10 16.69 -28.45 -37.23
C PHE A 10 15.34 -28.21 -36.53
N ARG A 11 14.77 -27.01 -36.69
CA ARG A 11 13.48 -26.64 -36.10
C ARG A 11 12.38 -27.16 -37.01
N PHE A 12 11.59 -28.09 -36.49
CA PHE A 12 10.47 -28.65 -37.23
C PHE A 12 9.23 -27.79 -36.97
N THR A 13 9.05 -26.77 -37.81
CA THR A 13 7.95 -25.79 -37.74
C THR A 13 6.59 -26.48 -37.90
N ILE A 14 5.52 -25.82 -37.45
CA ILE A 14 4.15 -26.35 -37.63
C ILE A 14 3.83 -26.55 -39.10
N GLY A 15 4.23 -25.61 -39.96
CA GLY A 15 4.08 -25.72 -41.41
C GLY A 15 4.75 -26.99 -41.94
N ASN A 16 5.97 -27.27 -41.50
CA ASN A 16 6.70 -28.48 -41.89
C ASN A 16 6.07 -29.77 -41.34
N LYS A 17 5.47 -29.73 -40.15
CA LYS A 17 4.71 -30.87 -39.57
C LYS A 17 3.48 -31.19 -40.40
N ILE A 18 2.69 -30.17 -40.75
CA ILE A 18 1.50 -30.31 -41.58
C ILE A 18 1.88 -30.81 -42.97
N LEU A 19 2.87 -30.15 -43.60
CA LEU A 19 3.36 -30.52 -44.93
C LEU A 19 3.87 -31.96 -44.98
N ALA A 20 4.66 -32.39 -43.98
CA ALA A 20 5.16 -33.75 -43.89
C ALA A 20 4.02 -34.78 -43.76
N GLY A 21 2.97 -34.46 -42.99
CA GLY A 21 1.78 -35.30 -42.88
C GLY A 21 1.05 -35.45 -44.23
N PHE A 22 0.84 -34.36 -44.95
CA PHE A 22 0.23 -34.39 -46.29
C PHE A 22 1.09 -35.11 -47.32
N LEU A 23 2.39 -34.85 -47.32
CA LEU A 23 3.33 -35.46 -48.27
C LEU A 23 3.43 -36.97 -48.05
N ALA A 24 3.39 -37.44 -46.80
CA ALA A 24 3.33 -38.88 -46.49
C ALA A 24 2.08 -39.55 -47.06
N VAL A 25 0.91 -38.92 -46.92
CA VAL A 25 -0.36 -39.43 -47.49
C VAL A 25 -0.33 -39.42 -49.02
N MET A 26 0.21 -38.35 -49.63
CA MET A 26 0.31 -38.23 -51.08
C MET A 26 1.25 -39.29 -51.68
N VAL A 27 2.42 -39.50 -51.07
CA VAL A 27 3.37 -40.55 -51.48
C VAL A 27 2.71 -41.92 -51.38
N LEU A 28 1.97 -42.18 -50.30
CA LEU A 28 1.27 -43.44 -50.12
C LEU A 28 0.18 -43.66 -51.18
N PHE A 29 -0.56 -42.62 -51.54
CA PHE A 29 -1.54 -42.67 -52.63
C PHE A 29 -0.87 -43.02 -53.97
N VAL A 30 0.25 -42.38 -54.30
CA VAL A 30 1.00 -42.66 -55.54
C VAL A 30 1.51 -44.10 -55.57
N ILE A 31 2.04 -44.61 -54.45
CA ILE A 31 2.49 -46.01 -54.34
C ILE A 31 1.31 -46.96 -54.57
N ASN A 32 0.18 -46.72 -53.91
CA ASN A 32 -1.01 -47.56 -54.07
C ASN A 32 -1.52 -47.57 -55.52
N ALA A 33 -1.64 -46.39 -56.13
CA ALA A 33 -2.07 -46.26 -57.51
C ALA A 33 -1.12 -47.00 -58.46
N SER A 34 0.20 -46.91 -58.22
CA SER A 34 1.21 -47.62 -59.01
C SER A 34 1.07 -49.14 -58.89
N ILE A 35 0.87 -49.67 -57.67
CA ILE A 35 0.69 -51.12 -57.46
C ILE A 35 -0.59 -51.63 -58.13
N ILE A 36 -1.70 -50.88 -58.00
CA ILE A 36 -2.97 -51.22 -58.63
C ILE A 36 -2.83 -51.21 -60.16
N PHE A 37 -2.20 -50.18 -60.72
CA PHE A 37 -1.96 -50.07 -62.15
C PHE A 37 -1.13 -51.23 -62.70
N LEU A 38 0.00 -51.55 -62.05
CA LEU A 38 0.87 -52.66 -62.46
C LEU A 38 0.15 -54.02 -62.39
N THR A 39 -0.65 -54.24 -61.35
CA THR A 39 -1.41 -55.50 -61.17
C THR A 39 -2.58 -55.59 -62.15
N GLY A 40 -3.24 -54.47 -62.45
CA GLY A 40 -4.29 -54.39 -63.46
C GLY A 40 -3.77 -54.75 -64.86
N ASN A 41 -2.62 -54.19 -65.24
CA ASN A 41 -2.00 -54.46 -66.53
C ASN A 41 -1.61 -55.95 -66.71
N GLN A 42 -1.30 -56.66 -65.62
CA GLN A 42 -1.09 -58.11 -65.68
C GLN A 42 -2.38 -58.89 -65.98
N ILE A 43 -3.52 -58.43 -65.47
CA ILE A 43 -4.83 -59.05 -65.74
C ILE A 43 -5.24 -58.81 -67.19
N ASP A 44 -5.00 -57.61 -67.73
CA ASP A 44 -5.35 -57.28 -69.11
C ASP A 44 -4.67 -58.23 -70.12
N ASN A 45 -3.44 -58.67 -69.85
CA ASN A 45 -2.76 -59.66 -70.66
C ASN A 45 -3.46 -61.04 -70.63
N VAL A 46 -3.86 -61.51 -69.44
CA VAL A 46 -4.58 -62.79 -69.29
C VAL A 46 -5.97 -62.72 -69.94
N VAL A 47 -6.65 -61.58 -69.81
CA VAL A 47 -7.96 -61.32 -70.46
C VAL A 47 -7.80 -61.37 -71.98
N SER A 48 -6.80 -60.68 -72.53
CA SER A 48 -6.54 -60.63 -73.97
C SER A 48 -6.21 -62.02 -74.51
N GLN A 49 -5.32 -62.77 -73.85
CA GLN A 49 -4.99 -64.14 -74.24
C GLN A 49 -6.22 -65.07 -74.20
N SER A 50 -7.06 -64.94 -73.17
CA SER A 50 -8.28 -65.75 -73.06
C SER A 50 -9.31 -65.41 -74.14
N ALA A 51 -9.50 -64.12 -74.45
CA ALA A 51 -10.55 -63.62 -75.35
C ALA A 51 -10.17 -63.75 -76.83
N GLU A 52 -8.90 -63.51 -77.18
CA GLU A 52 -8.43 -63.49 -78.56
C GLU A 52 -7.91 -64.84 -79.04
N VAL A 53 -7.38 -65.67 -78.12
CA VAL A 53 -6.73 -66.94 -78.48
C VAL A 53 -7.50 -68.15 -77.95
N VAL A 54 -7.65 -68.27 -76.62
CA VAL A 54 -8.11 -69.54 -76.02
C VAL A 54 -9.57 -69.86 -76.35
N ARG A 55 -10.49 -68.89 -76.19
CA ARG A 55 -11.93 -69.08 -76.52
C ARG A 55 -12.14 -69.31 -78.02
N PRO A 56 -11.62 -68.46 -78.93
CA PRO A 56 -11.77 -68.69 -80.36
C PRO A 56 -11.15 -70.01 -80.83
N SER A 57 -10.05 -70.47 -80.22
CA SER A 57 -9.41 -71.75 -80.56
C SER A 57 -10.30 -72.93 -80.19
N LYS A 58 -10.88 -72.92 -78.98
CA LYS A 58 -11.87 -73.92 -78.57
C LYS A 58 -13.06 -73.94 -79.53
N ASP A 59 -13.61 -72.77 -79.85
CA ASP A 59 -14.80 -72.67 -80.71
C ASP A 59 -14.49 -73.15 -82.13
N ALA A 60 -13.34 -72.75 -82.71
CA ALA A 60 -12.94 -73.17 -84.04
C ALA A 60 -12.66 -74.67 -84.15
N ILE A 61 -12.07 -75.31 -83.13
CA ILE A 61 -11.86 -76.77 -83.14
C ILE A 61 -13.18 -77.53 -82.98
N ASN A 62 -14.10 -77.05 -82.13
CA ASN A 62 -15.45 -77.62 -82.05
C ASN A 62 -16.21 -77.46 -83.36
N GLU A 63 -16.06 -76.31 -84.03
CA GLU A 63 -16.62 -76.09 -85.36
C GLU A 63 -16.02 -77.07 -86.38
N PHE A 64 -14.73 -77.40 -86.27
CA PHE A 64 -14.10 -78.36 -87.17
C PHE A 64 -14.63 -79.79 -86.96
N VAL A 65 -14.88 -80.20 -85.71
CA VAL A 65 -15.59 -81.46 -85.43
C VAL A 65 -16.94 -81.48 -86.17
N LEU A 66 -17.72 -80.40 -86.09
CA LEU A 66 -19.02 -80.31 -86.76
C LEU A 66 -18.90 -80.31 -88.29
N VAL A 67 -17.86 -79.69 -88.86
CA VAL A 67 -17.59 -79.70 -90.30
C VAL A 67 -17.30 -81.11 -90.78
N VAL A 68 -16.48 -81.88 -90.05
CA VAL A 68 -16.17 -83.28 -90.41
C VAL A 68 -17.41 -84.17 -90.26
N GLU A 69 -18.19 -84.03 -89.18
CA GLU A 69 -19.45 -84.78 -89.01
C GLU A 69 -20.48 -84.45 -90.09
N ARG A 70 -20.55 -83.17 -90.52
CA ARG A 70 -21.42 -82.74 -91.62
C ARG A 70 -20.91 -83.25 -92.96
N TYR A 71 -19.61 -83.21 -93.20
CA TYR A 71 -18.98 -83.78 -94.39
C TYR A 71 -19.31 -85.26 -94.51
N GLN A 72 -19.17 -86.04 -93.43
CA GLN A 72 -19.54 -87.46 -93.39
C GLN A 72 -21.01 -87.67 -93.78
N LYS A 73 -21.95 -86.94 -93.17
CA LYS A 73 -23.38 -87.04 -93.53
C LYS A 73 -23.66 -86.69 -94.98
N LEU A 74 -23.02 -85.65 -95.50
CA LEU A 74 -23.24 -85.16 -96.85
C LEU A 74 -22.62 -86.08 -97.92
N ILE A 75 -21.44 -86.65 -97.69
CA ILE A 75 -20.83 -87.63 -98.60
C ILE A 75 -21.61 -88.96 -98.58
N THR A 76 -22.07 -89.40 -97.40
CA THR A 76 -22.99 -90.55 -97.29
C THR A 76 -24.29 -90.29 -98.07
N SER A 77 -24.87 -89.10 -97.90
CA SER A 77 -26.04 -88.69 -98.69
C SER A 77 -25.73 -88.66 -100.19
N TRP A 78 -24.52 -88.29 -100.60
CA TRP A 78 -24.13 -88.26 -102.02
C TRP A 78 -24.16 -89.66 -102.63
N VAL A 79 -23.72 -90.69 -101.90
CA VAL A 79 -23.71 -92.08 -102.38
C VAL A 79 -25.13 -92.67 -102.42
N TYR A 80 -25.92 -92.49 -101.36
CA TYR A 80 -27.20 -93.19 -101.22
C TYR A 80 -28.41 -92.46 -101.81
N LEU A 81 -28.38 -91.11 -101.92
CA LEU A 81 -29.53 -90.31 -102.35
C LEU A 81 -29.26 -89.59 -103.68
N GLN A 82 -29.76 -90.18 -104.77
CA GLN A 82 -29.56 -89.72 -106.15
C GLN A 82 -30.08 -88.29 -106.41
N THR A 83 -31.27 -87.95 -105.91
CA THR A 83 -32.02 -86.70 -106.23
C THR A 83 -31.83 -85.56 -105.23
N ASN A 84 -30.86 -85.65 -104.31
CA ASN A 84 -30.69 -84.66 -103.26
C ASN A 84 -29.69 -83.56 -103.64
N ASP A 85 -30.08 -82.71 -104.59
CA ASP A 85 -29.23 -81.61 -105.09
C ASP A 85 -28.88 -80.58 -104.00
N GLU A 86 -29.73 -80.43 -102.98
CA GLU A 86 -29.48 -79.55 -101.84
C GLU A 86 -28.28 -80.02 -100.99
N ASN A 87 -28.21 -81.31 -100.66
CA ASN A 87 -27.06 -81.89 -99.95
C ASN A 87 -25.80 -81.88 -100.82
N LYS A 88 -25.94 -82.10 -102.14
CA LYS A 88 -24.81 -82.02 -103.08
C LYS A 88 -24.23 -80.61 -103.13
N ASN A 89 -25.07 -79.59 -103.21
CA ASN A 89 -24.64 -78.19 -103.17
C ASN A 89 -24.05 -77.81 -101.81
N SER A 90 -24.63 -78.32 -100.72
CA SER A 90 -24.11 -78.12 -99.36
C SER A 90 -22.73 -78.77 -99.17
N LEU A 91 -22.48 -79.94 -99.77
CA LEU A 91 -21.17 -80.58 -99.74
C LEU A 91 -20.13 -79.74 -100.48
N LYS A 92 -20.47 -79.27 -101.69
CA LYS A 92 -19.59 -78.38 -102.46
C LYS A 92 -19.31 -77.07 -101.72
N LEU A 93 -20.32 -76.47 -101.10
CA LEU A 93 -20.17 -75.26 -100.29
C LEU A 93 -19.25 -75.51 -99.09
N LEU A 94 -19.43 -76.63 -98.39
CA LEU A 94 -18.59 -77.01 -97.25
C LEU A 94 -17.13 -77.20 -97.66
N VAL A 95 -16.87 -77.94 -98.74
CA VAL A 95 -15.50 -78.24 -99.20
C VAL A 95 -14.81 -77.01 -99.78
N ASN A 96 -15.51 -76.20 -100.58
CA ASN A 96 -14.90 -75.09 -101.32
C ASN A 96 -14.90 -73.76 -100.58
N HIS A 97 -15.76 -73.58 -99.56
CA HIS A 97 -15.88 -72.31 -98.84
C HIS A 97 -15.80 -72.46 -97.31
N GLU A 98 -16.64 -73.30 -96.67
CA GLU A 98 -16.70 -73.36 -95.20
C GLU A 98 -15.41 -73.91 -94.59
N TYR A 99 -14.92 -75.05 -95.09
CA TYR A 99 -13.70 -75.69 -94.59
C TYR A 99 -12.44 -74.84 -94.83
N PRO A 100 -12.17 -74.29 -96.04
CA PRO A 100 -11.01 -73.44 -96.27
C PRO A 100 -10.98 -72.20 -95.35
N ALA A 101 -12.13 -71.55 -95.14
CA ALA A 101 -12.23 -70.40 -94.24
C ALA A 101 -11.98 -70.80 -92.77
N LEU A 102 -12.52 -71.94 -92.33
CA LEU A 102 -12.27 -72.47 -91.00
C LEU A 102 -10.80 -72.87 -90.80
N LYS A 103 -10.19 -73.50 -91.81
CA LYS A 103 -8.78 -73.87 -91.81
C LYS A 103 -7.89 -72.64 -91.65
N GLU A 104 -8.14 -71.57 -92.42
CA GLU A 104 -7.39 -70.31 -92.31
C GLU A 104 -7.51 -69.70 -90.90
N ARG A 105 -8.72 -69.68 -90.34
CA ARG A 105 -8.96 -69.18 -88.98
C ARG A 105 -8.22 -70.01 -87.93
N ILE A 106 -8.24 -71.34 -88.05
CA ILE A 106 -7.51 -72.22 -87.14
C ILE A 106 -6.00 -72.05 -87.30
N GLU A 107 -5.47 -71.90 -88.52
CA GLU A 107 -4.05 -71.63 -88.78
C GLU A 107 -3.57 -70.34 -88.09
N LEU A 108 -4.36 -69.27 -88.18
CA LEU A 108 -4.08 -68.01 -87.49
C LEU A 108 -3.98 -68.22 -85.97
N LEU A 109 -4.97 -68.91 -85.38
CA LEU A 109 -5.04 -69.17 -83.95
C LEU A 109 -3.94 -70.13 -83.48
N LYS A 110 -3.67 -71.19 -84.26
CA LYS A 110 -2.66 -72.22 -83.99
C LYS A 110 -1.26 -71.64 -83.79
N SER A 111 -0.92 -70.57 -84.51
CA SER A 111 0.38 -69.89 -84.37
C SER A 111 0.66 -69.40 -82.94
N THR A 112 -0.41 -69.14 -82.17
CA THR A 112 -0.36 -68.63 -80.79
C THR A 112 -0.56 -69.70 -79.72
N TRP A 113 -0.67 -70.97 -80.10
CA TRP A 113 -0.84 -72.06 -79.14
C TRP A 113 0.47 -72.39 -78.43
N ASP A 114 0.40 -72.64 -77.13
CA ASP A 114 1.58 -72.92 -76.30
C ASP A 114 2.11 -74.36 -76.46
N VAL A 115 1.26 -75.30 -76.91
CA VAL A 115 1.54 -76.74 -76.87
C VAL A 115 1.80 -77.28 -78.28
N ASP A 116 3.05 -77.65 -78.57
CA ASP A 116 3.46 -78.11 -79.91
C ASP A 116 2.81 -79.44 -80.33
N SER A 117 2.42 -80.30 -79.38
CA SER A 117 1.68 -81.52 -79.71
C SER A 117 0.30 -81.24 -80.30
N GLN A 118 -0.41 -80.21 -79.80
CA GLN A 118 -1.72 -79.81 -80.34
C GLN A 118 -1.60 -79.25 -81.76
N LYS A 119 -0.56 -78.44 -82.02
CA LYS A 119 -0.27 -77.93 -83.37
C LYS A 119 -0.06 -79.07 -84.36
N THR A 120 0.74 -80.05 -83.95
CA THR A 120 1.06 -81.23 -84.77
C THR A 120 -0.17 -82.09 -85.06
N ILE A 121 -1.06 -82.27 -84.07
CA ILE A 121 -2.33 -82.99 -84.25
C ILE A 121 -3.22 -82.27 -85.27
N VAL A 122 -3.39 -80.95 -85.15
CA VAL A 122 -4.19 -80.15 -86.13
C VAL A 122 -3.62 -80.29 -87.54
N ASP A 123 -2.31 -80.17 -87.71
CA ASP A 123 -1.65 -80.30 -89.02
C ASP A 123 -1.86 -81.68 -89.62
N THR A 124 -1.82 -82.71 -88.78
CA THR A 124 -2.06 -84.10 -89.18
C THR A 124 -3.50 -84.27 -89.61
N VAL A 125 -4.45 -83.77 -88.81
CA VAL A 125 -5.88 -83.79 -89.13
C VAL A 125 -6.18 -83.06 -90.43
N PHE A 126 -5.63 -81.86 -90.66
CA PHE A 126 -5.83 -81.14 -91.93
C PHE A 126 -5.37 -81.97 -93.12
N LYS A 127 -4.15 -82.52 -93.07
CA LYS A 127 -3.62 -83.36 -94.15
C LYS A 127 -4.44 -84.63 -94.37
N SER A 128 -4.90 -85.27 -93.29
CA SER A 128 -5.72 -86.48 -93.37
C SER A 128 -7.10 -86.16 -93.95
N PHE A 129 -7.75 -85.08 -93.50
CA PHE A 129 -9.06 -84.67 -93.98
C PHE A 129 -9.03 -84.25 -95.45
N GLU A 130 -8.03 -83.46 -95.88
CA GLU A 130 -7.86 -83.09 -97.29
C GLU A 130 -7.59 -84.31 -98.18
N ARG A 131 -6.85 -85.29 -97.67
CA ARG A 131 -6.63 -86.56 -98.37
C ARG A 131 -7.92 -87.34 -98.54
N VAL A 132 -8.74 -87.42 -97.48
CA VAL A 132 -10.07 -88.04 -97.54
C VAL A 132 -10.99 -87.30 -98.51
N GLN A 133 -11.01 -85.97 -98.48
CA GLN A 133 -11.79 -85.14 -99.38
C GLN A 133 -11.42 -85.39 -100.83
N LYS A 134 -10.13 -85.36 -101.16
CA LYS A 134 -9.64 -85.60 -102.52
C LYS A 134 -9.96 -87.02 -102.99
N TYR A 135 -9.76 -88.02 -102.13
CA TYR A 135 -10.05 -89.41 -102.48
C TYR A 135 -11.55 -89.64 -102.71
N ALA A 136 -12.41 -89.04 -101.87
CA ALA A 136 -13.86 -89.04 -102.07
C ALA A 136 -14.27 -88.28 -103.34
N GLU A 137 -13.58 -87.19 -103.68
CA GLU A 137 -13.83 -86.46 -104.91
C GLU A 137 -13.59 -87.33 -106.14
N ASP A 138 -12.41 -87.96 -106.20
CA ASP A 138 -11.94 -88.80 -107.30
C ASP A 138 -12.77 -90.09 -107.45
N GLN A 139 -13.10 -90.76 -106.34
CA GLN A 139 -13.72 -92.09 -106.36
C GLN A 139 -15.24 -92.08 -106.24
N ILE A 140 -15.83 -91.05 -105.62
CA ILE A 140 -17.28 -90.97 -105.40
C ILE A 140 -17.87 -89.85 -106.23
N THR A 141 -17.52 -88.59 -105.96
CA THR A 141 -18.29 -87.47 -106.51
C THR A 141 -18.09 -87.26 -108.00
N THR A 142 -16.93 -87.65 -108.54
CA THR A 142 -16.62 -87.59 -109.99
C THR A 142 -17.22 -88.78 -110.74
N GLN A 143 -17.43 -89.91 -110.07
CA GLN A 143 -18.05 -91.10 -110.68
C GLN A 143 -19.59 -90.99 -110.64
N LEU A 144 -20.15 -90.44 -109.56
CA LEU A 144 -21.59 -90.28 -109.33
C LEU A 144 -22.09 -88.86 -109.64
N ILE A 145 -22.02 -88.45 -110.91
CA ILE A 145 -22.41 -87.09 -111.36
C ILE A 145 -23.82 -87.04 -111.95
N SER A 146 -24.22 -88.08 -112.68
CA SER A 146 -25.44 -88.08 -113.52
C SER A 146 -26.42 -89.18 -113.11
N PHE A 147 -27.69 -89.06 -113.50
CA PHE A 147 -28.70 -90.09 -113.24
C PHE A 147 -28.22 -91.49 -113.68
N GLU A 148 -27.59 -91.60 -114.85
CA GLU A 148 -27.08 -92.87 -115.41
C GLU A 148 -25.98 -93.51 -114.55
N SER A 149 -25.10 -92.71 -113.94
CA SER A 149 -24.02 -93.24 -113.08
C SER A 149 -24.50 -93.89 -111.77
N TYR A 150 -25.70 -93.53 -111.30
CA TYR A 150 -26.30 -94.17 -110.11
C TYR A 150 -27.08 -95.45 -110.44
N GLU A 151 -27.56 -95.58 -111.68
CA GLU A 151 -28.23 -96.79 -112.18
C GLU A 151 -27.21 -97.87 -112.62
N ASP A 152 -25.94 -97.50 -112.83
CA ASP A 152 -24.86 -98.46 -113.00
C ASP A 152 -24.52 -99.14 -111.66
N GLY A 153 -25.03 -100.37 -111.51
CA GLY A 153 -24.86 -101.18 -110.31
C GLY A 153 -23.40 -101.42 -109.91
N ILE A 154 -22.45 -101.40 -110.85
CA ILE A 154 -21.01 -101.56 -110.54
C ILE A 154 -20.44 -100.25 -109.97
N THR A 155 -20.65 -99.12 -110.64
CA THR A 155 -20.16 -97.81 -110.18
C THR A 155 -20.72 -97.43 -108.81
N LYS A 156 -22.02 -97.66 -108.57
CA LYS A 156 -22.64 -97.40 -107.27
C LYS A 156 -22.09 -98.31 -106.17
N LEU A 157 -21.94 -99.61 -106.44
CA LEU A 157 -21.38 -100.57 -105.47
C LEU A 157 -19.93 -100.22 -105.09
N LEU A 158 -19.11 -99.80 -106.06
CA LEU A 158 -17.73 -99.36 -105.80
C LEU A 158 -17.70 -98.07 -104.97
N ALA A 159 -18.61 -97.13 -105.20
CA ALA A 159 -18.72 -95.92 -104.39
C ALA A 159 -19.18 -96.22 -102.95
N GLU A 160 -20.12 -97.17 -102.77
CA GLU A 160 -20.54 -97.66 -101.45
C GLU A 160 -19.40 -98.37 -100.71
N ASP A 161 -18.65 -99.25 -101.39
CA ASP A 161 -17.50 -99.94 -100.80
C ASP A 161 -16.40 -98.95 -100.41
N VAL A 162 -16.08 -97.98 -101.26
CA VAL A 162 -15.10 -96.92 -100.94
C VAL A 162 -15.56 -96.07 -99.74
N LEU A 163 -16.86 -95.76 -99.67
CA LEU A 163 -17.43 -95.02 -98.55
C LEU A 163 -17.28 -95.79 -97.24
N GLU A 164 -17.68 -97.07 -97.20
CA GLU A 164 -17.71 -97.87 -95.98
C GLU A 164 -16.35 -98.44 -95.57
N SER A 165 -15.53 -98.89 -96.53
CA SER A 165 -14.24 -99.55 -96.24
C SER A 165 -13.09 -98.56 -96.00
N THR A 166 -13.17 -97.36 -96.58
CA THR A 166 -12.04 -96.42 -96.63
C THR A 166 -12.38 -95.05 -96.05
N ILE A 167 -13.44 -94.39 -96.54
CA ILE A 167 -13.75 -93.01 -96.13
C ILE A 167 -14.28 -92.96 -94.70
N ASN A 168 -15.30 -93.77 -94.37
CA ASN A 168 -15.90 -93.78 -93.03
C ASN A 168 -14.86 -94.09 -91.93
N PRO A 169 -14.02 -95.13 -92.03
CA PRO A 169 -12.98 -95.40 -91.03
C PRO A 169 -11.97 -94.26 -90.87
N GLN A 170 -11.54 -93.63 -91.96
CA GLN A 170 -10.61 -92.49 -91.91
C GLN A 170 -11.27 -91.24 -91.31
N LEU A 171 -12.56 -91.00 -91.60
CA LEU A 171 -13.33 -89.92 -90.97
C LEU A 171 -13.53 -90.16 -89.47
N GLU A 172 -13.76 -91.41 -89.05
CA GLU A 172 -13.85 -91.77 -87.63
C GLU A 172 -12.53 -91.53 -86.89
N GLU A 173 -11.38 -91.88 -87.49
CA GLU A 173 -10.05 -91.60 -86.93
C GLU A 173 -9.81 -90.08 -86.79
N ILE A 174 -10.13 -89.31 -87.84
CA ILE A 174 -10.06 -87.85 -87.81
C ILE A 174 -10.96 -87.25 -86.71
N LEU A 175 -12.19 -87.77 -86.58
CA LEU A 175 -13.12 -87.31 -85.54
C LEU A 175 -12.61 -87.65 -84.14
N LEU A 176 -11.94 -88.79 -83.95
CA LEU A 176 -11.33 -89.16 -82.68
C LEU A 176 -10.23 -88.16 -82.28
N ASP A 177 -9.32 -87.85 -83.20
CA ASP A 177 -8.25 -86.88 -82.98
C ASP A 177 -8.80 -85.47 -82.71
N LEU A 178 -9.81 -85.05 -83.49
CA LEU A 178 -10.46 -83.75 -83.30
C LEU A 178 -11.23 -83.67 -81.98
N LYS A 179 -11.92 -84.73 -81.56
CA LYS A 179 -12.61 -84.77 -80.25
C LYS A 179 -11.60 -84.73 -79.10
N GLY A 180 -10.48 -85.43 -79.22
CA GLY A 180 -9.36 -85.35 -78.26
C GLY A 180 -8.79 -83.93 -78.15
N LEU A 181 -8.58 -83.27 -79.30
CA LEU A 181 -8.10 -81.90 -79.34
C LEU A 181 -9.13 -80.89 -78.82
N ALA A 182 -10.41 -81.04 -79.18
CA ALA A 182 -11.52 -80.21 -78.70
C ALA A 182 -11.64 -80.29 -77.16
N GLN A 183 -11.46 -81.49 -76.60
CA GLN A 183 -11.41 -81.69 -75.16
C GLN A 183 -10.21 -80.98 -74.54
N ALA A 184 -9.02 -81.08 -75.14
CA ALA A 184 -7.83 -80.39 -74.67
C ALA A 184 -8.00 -78.85 -74.68
N GLN A 185 -8.59 -78.30 -75.74
CA GLN A 185 -8.92 -76.87 -75.82
C GLN A 185 -10.00 -76.45 -74.81
N THR A 186 -10.97 -77.32 -74.55
CA THR A 186 -11.99 -77.08 -73.52
C THR A 186 -11.38 -77.04 -72.11
N THR A 187 -10.46 -77.96 -71.80
CA THR A 187 -9.70 -77.93 -70.54
C THR A 187 -8.81 -76.69 -70.44
N ARG A 188 -8.13 -76.30 -71.52
CA ARG A 188 -7.32 -75.07 -71.55
C ARG A 188 -8.16 -73.82 -71.29
N ASN A 189 -9.36 -73.74 -71.87
CA ASN A 189 -10.29 -72.66 -71.60
C ASN A 189 -10.74 -72.62 -70.13
N ALA A 190 -11.06 -73.78 -69.53
CA ALA A 190 -11.44 -73.84 -68.11
C ALA A 190 -10.31 -73.36 -67.18
N ILE A 191 -9.05 -73.74 -67.47
CA ILE A 191 -7.86 -73.26 -66.74
C ILE A 191 -7.72 -71.74 -66.89
N SER A 192 -7.85 -71.22 -68.11
CA SER A 192 -7.78 -69.78 -68.40
C SER A 192 -8.87 -68.99 -67.66
N ASP A 193 -10.12 -69.50 -67.62
CA ASP A 193 -11.21 -68.89 -66.86
C ASP A 193 -10.91 -68.88 -65.34
N GLU A 194 -10.30 -69.96 -64.81
CA GLU A 194 -9.88 -70.02 -63.40
C GLU A 194 -8.74 -69.04 -63.09
N GLU A 195 -7.74 -68.92 -63.97
CA GLU A 195 -6.65 -67.94 -63.87
C GLU A 195 -7.17 -66.50 -63.87
N LEU A 196 -8.17 -66.20 -64.70
CA LEU A 196 -8.85 -64.89 -64.72
C LEU A 196 -9.56 -64.59 -63.40
N ILE A 197 -10.36 -65.54 -62.90
CA ILE A 197 -11.08 -65.39 -61.63
C ILE A 197 -10.09 -65.19 -60.48
N ASN A 198 -9.01 -65.97 -60.44
CA ASN A 198 -8.00 -65.88 -59.39
C ASN A 198 -7.21 -64.58 -59.46
N SER A 199 -6.85 -64.12 -60.67
CA SER A 199 -6.15 -62.84 -60.86
C SER A 199 -7.04 -61.65 -60.46
N SER A 200 -8.33 -61.68 -60.83
CA SER A 200 -9.31 -60.67 -60.41
C SER A 200 -9.50 -60.65 -58.88
N LYS A 201 -9.64 -61.83 -58.25
CA LYS A 201 -9.71 -61.94 -56.78
C LYS A 201 -8.44 -61.39 -56.12
N ARG A 202 -7.27 -61.67 -56.68
CA ARG A 202 -5.98 -61.16 -56.18
C ARG A 202 -5.93 -59.64 -56.24
N LEU A 203 -6.30 -59.03 -57.36
CA LEU A 203 -6.37 -57.56 -57.49
C LEU A 203 -7.33 -56.95 -56.47
N ARG A 204 -8.53 -57.52 -56.31
CA ARG A 204 -9.51 -57.07 -55.31
C ARG A 204 -8.92 -57.12 -53.90
N ASN A 205 -8.31 -58.23 -53.52
CA ASN A 205 -7.74 -58.40 -52.18
C ASN A 205 -6.56 -57.44 -51.92
N ILE A 206 -5.66 -57.24 -52.90
CA ILE A 206 -4.58 -56.25 -52.81
C ILE A 206 -5.18 -54.85 -52.62
N THR A 207 -6.19 -54.48 -53.40
CA THR A 207 -6.85 -53.17 -53.31
C THR A 207 -7.46 -52.95 -51.92
N LEU A 208 -8.14 -53.96 -51.36
CA LEU A 208 -8.71 -53.88 -50.00
C LEU A 208 -7.63 -53.73 -48.92
N ILE A 209 -6.52 -54.46 -49.02
CA ILE A 209 -5.40 -54.36 -48.07
C ILE A 209 -4.76 -52.98 -48.12
N LEU A 210 -4.48 -52.46 -49.33
CA LEU A 210 -3.90 -51.12 -49.51
C LEU A 210 -4.85 -50.03 -48.99
N ALA A 211 -6.16 -50.17 -49.21
CA ALA A 211 -7.16 -49.26 -48.66
C ALA A 211 -7.13 -49.26 -47.12
N GLY A 212 -7.11 -50.44 -46.49
CA GLY A 212 -7.01 -50.56 -45.03
C GLY A 212 -5.73 -49.93 -44.44
N ILE A 213 -4.58 -50.18 -45.07
CA ILE A 213 -3.30 -49.57 -44.66
C ILE A 213 -3.34 -48.04 -44.78
N THR A 214 -3.94 -47.52 -45.85
CA THR A 214 -4.09 -46.08 -46.07
C THR A 214 -4.92 -45.43 -44.98
N ILE A 215 -6.05 -46.03 -44.61
CA ILE A 215 -6.92 -45.54 -43.53
C ILE A 215 -6.16 -45.56 -42.19
N LEU A 216 -5.45 -46.64 -41.89
CA LEU A 216 -4.72 -46.78 -40.63
C LEU A 216 -3.58 -45.75 -40.51
N LEU A 217 -2.82 -45.53 -41.58
CA LEU A 217 -1.78 -44.50 -41.60
C LEU A 217 -2.35 -43.08 -41.58
N GLY A 218 -3.50 -42.86 -42.23
CA GLY A 218 -4.26 -41.61 -42.13
C GLY A 218 -4.68 -41.31 -40.68
N LEU A 219 -5.26 -42.29 -39.98
CA LEU A 219 -5.62 -42.17 -38.56
C LEU A 219 -4.40 -41.93 -37.66
N MET A 220 -3.29 -42.63 -37.92
CA MET A 220 -2.04 -42.43 -37.17
C MET A 220 -1.48 -41.01 -37.39
N SER A 221 -1.45 -40.53 -38.64
CA SER A 221 -1.04 -39.17 -38.99
C SER A 221 -1.91 -38.12 -38.29
N ALA A 222 -3.24 -38.30 -38.34
CA ALA A 222 -4.20 -37.43 -37.68
C ALA A 222 -3.99 -37.39 -36.15
N TYR A 223 -3.75 -38.54 -35.52
CA TYR A 223 -3.45 -38.63 -34.08
C TYR A 223 -2.16 -37.88 -33.71
N LEU A 224 -1.10 -38.04 -34.52
CA LEU A 224 0.16 -37.33 -34.31
C LEU A 224 0.01 -35.81 -34.45
N LEU A 225 -0.69 -35.34 -35.49
CA LEU A 225 -0.99 -33.92 -35.70
C LEU A 225 -1.86 -33.36 -34.56
N MET A 226 -2.88 -34.09 -34.11
CA MET A 226 -3.73 -33.69 -32.97
C MET A 226 -2.90 -33.50 -31.70
N ARG A 227 -1.96 -34.42 -31.41
CA ARG A 227 -1.10 -34.32 -30.24
C ARG A 227 -0.07 -33.19 -30.36
N ALA A 228 0.44 -32.94 -31.57
CA ALA A 228 1.46 -31.93 -31.82
C ALA A 228 0.92 -30.50 -31.94
N ILE A 229 -0.34 -30.32 -32.36
CA ILE A 229 -0.93 -29.01 -32.67
C ILE A 229 -2.14 -28.73 -31.76
N THR A 230 -3.18 -29.56 -31.83
CA THR A 230 -4.46 -29.29 -31.17
C THR A 230 -4.33 -29.18 -29.65
N ARG A 231 -3.57 -30.07 -29.01
CA ARG A 231 -3.36 -30.03 -27.55
C ARG A 231 -2.68 -28.74 -27.07
N PRO A 232 -1.50 -28.35 -27.58
CA PRO A 232 -0.88 -27.08 -27.20
C PRO A 232 -1.73 -25.83 -27.50
N VAL A 233 -2.47 -25.81 -28.62
CA VAL A 233 -3.36 -24.69 -28.95
C VAL A 233 -4.53 -24.59 -27.98
N ASN A 234 -5.12 -25.71 -27.57
CA ASN A 234 -6.17 -25.72 -26.55
C ASN A 234 -5.64 -25.25 -25.19
N PHE A 235 -4.42 -25.63 -24.81
CA PHE A 235 -3.78 -25.08 -23.61
C PHE A 235 -3.65 -23.56 -23.70
N LEU A 236 -3.11 -23.03 -24.80
CA LEU A 236 -3.00 -21.58 -25.02
C LEU A 236 -4.36 -20.89 -24.93
N LYS A 237 -5.40 -21.45 -25.55
CA LYS A 237 -6.77 -20.96 -25.44
C LYS A 237 -7.23 -20.91 -23.99
N ASP A 238 -7.06 -22.00 -23.25
CA ASP A 238 -7.49 -22.09 -21.85
C ASP A 238 -6.77 -21.06 -20.98
N VAL A 239 -5.46 -20.86 -21.19
CA VAL A 239 -4.69 -19.81 -20.49
C VAL A 239 -5.23 -18.42 -20.80
N VAL A 240 -5.43 -18.09 -22.09
CA VAL A 240 -5.92 -16.78 -22.50
C VAL A 240 -7.33 -16.50 -21.97
N VAL A 241 -8.23 -17.49 -22.02
CA VAL A 241 -9.61 -17.35 -21.51
C VAL A 241 -9.61 -17.12 -20.00
N LYS A 242 -8.83 -17.91 -19.25
CA LYS A 242 -8.73 -17.75 -17.80
C LYS A 242 -8.12 -16.42 -17.41
N LEU A 243 -7.02 -16.02 -18.04
CA LEU A 243 -6.41 -14.71 -17.82
C LEU A 243 -7.36 -13.56 -18.18
N GLY A 244 -8.15 -13.70 -19.24
CA GLY A 244 -9.19 -12.75 -19.62
C GLY A 244 -10.28 -12.58 -18.56
N ASN A 245 -10.55 -13.62 -17.76
CA ASN A 245 -11.46 -13.58 -16.62
C ASN A 245 -10.76 -13.19 -15.29
N GLY A 246 -9.46 -12.92 -15.30
CA GLY A 246 -8.67 -12.61 -14.10
C GLY A 246 -8.28 -13.85 -13.27
N GLU A 247 -8.43 -15.06 -13.80
CA GLU A 247 -8.03 -16.30 -13.15
C GLU A 247 -6.57 -16.66 -13.47
N LEU A 248 -5.76 -16.87 -12.42
CA LEU A 248 -4.41 -17.41 -12.59
C LEU A 248 -4.46 -18.93 -12.80
N VAL A 249 -3.72 -19.41 -13.80
CA VAL A 249 -3.63 -20.83 -14.12
C VAL A 249 -2.55 -21.49 -13.27
N GLU A 250 -2.83 -22.70 -12.77
CA GLU A 250 -1.84 -23.49 -12.04
C GLU A 250 -0.68 -23.92 -12.95
N ASP A 251 0.53 -23.84 -12.39
CA ASP A 251 1.78 -24.17 -13.05
C ASP A 251 1.82 -25.67 -13.38
N LYS A 252 1.62 -25.99 -14.64
CA LYS A 252 1.96 -27.30 -15.18
C LYS A 252 3.29 -27.12 -15.87
N GLN A 253 4.36 -27.67 -15.27
CA GLN A 253 5.69 -27.81 -15.89
C GLN A 253 5.62 -28.67 -17.16
N THR A 254 5.03 -28.10 -18.21
CA THR A 254 4.75 -28.78 -19.44
C THR A 254 5.89 -28.45 -20.38
N LYS A 255 6.70 -29.45 -20.74
CA LYS A 255 7.72 -29.25 -21.77
C LYS A 255 7.02 -28.97 -23.09
N PHE A 256 7.05 -27.70 -23.51
CA PHE A 256 6.51 -27.30 -24.80
C PHE A 256 7.42 -27.76 -25.95
N SER A 257 6.80 -27.93 -27.10
CA SER A 257 7.46 -28.22 -28.37
C SER A 257 8.44 -27.09 -28.72
N ASN A 258 9.49 -27.34 -29.52
CA ASN A 258 10.42 -26.29 -29.95
C ASN A 258 10.01 -25.72 -31.32
N ASP A 259 8.77 -25.26 -31.44
CA ASP A 259 8.16 -24.66 -32.63
C ASP A 259 7.42 -23.36 -32.28
N GLU A 260 6.69 -22.79 -33.23
CA GLU A 260 6.02 -21.49 -33.07
C GLU A 260 4.94 -21.54 -31.96
N ILE A 261 4.19 -22.64 -31.84
CA ILE A 261 3.22 -22.82 -30.74
C ILE A 261 3.96 -22.97 -29.41
N GLY A 262 5.08 -23.67 -29.41
CA GLY A 262 5.92 -23.76 -28.23
C GLY A 262 6.45 -22.42 -27.73
N GLU A 263 6.91 -21.56 -28.65
CA GLU A 263 7.33 -20.19 -28.31
C GLU A 263 6.18 -19.37 -27.70
N MET A 264 4.99 -19.43 -28.31
CA MET A 264 3.79 -18.79 -27.76
C MET A 264 3.44 -19.34 -26.37
N ALA A 265 3.56 -20.65 -26.17
CA ALA A 265 3.30 -21.28 -24.89
C ALA A 265 4.32 -20.86 -23.83
N THR A 266 5.61 -20.79 -24.15
CA THR A 266 6.64 -20.26 -23.25
C THR A 266 6.42 -18.78 -22.93
N ALA A 267 6.04 -17.96 -23.91
CA ALA A 267 5.74 -16.55 -23.69
C ALA A 267 4.53 -16.38 -22.75
N MET A 268 3.47 -17.18 -22.95
CA MET A 268 2.30 -17.19 -22.07
C MET A 268 2.63 -17.69 -20.67
N ASP A 269 3.45 -18.73 -20.54
CA ASP A 269 3.89 -19.28 -19.25
C ASP A 269 4.71 -18.26 -18.44
N ASN A 270 5.62 -17.55 -19.10
CA ASN A 270 6.36 -16.43 -18.50
C ASN A 270 5.39 -15.31 -18.04
N LEU A 271 4.37 -15.00 -18.84
CA LEU A 271 3.37 -13.99 -18.48
C LEU A 271 2.53 -14.44 -17.27
N VAL A 272 2.08 -15.69 -17.22
CA VAL A 272 1.34 -16.25 -16.07
C VAL A 272 2.19 -16.20 -14.81
N SER A 273 3.47 -16.60 -14.92
CA SER A 273 4.42 -16.56 -13.81
C SER A 273 4.69 -15.13 -13.34
N GLY A 274 4.84 -14.18 -14.26
CA GLY A 274 4.98 -12.75 -13.94
C GLY A 274 3.76 -12.18 -13.25
N LEU A 275 2.55 -12.50 -13.72
CA LEU A 275 1.31 -12.08 -13.07
C LEU A 275 1.19 -12.67 -11.67
N LYS A 276 1.53 -13.94 -11.48
CA LYS A 276 1.54 -14.58 -10.15
C LYS A 276 2.51 -13.91 -9.18
N ALA A 277 3.73 -13.61 -9.64
CA ALA A 277 4.71 -12.85 -8.85
C ALA A 277 4.20 -11.45 -8.53
N THR A 278 3.53 -10.80 -9.48
CA THR A 278 2.93 -9.47 -9.32
C THR A 278 1.80 -9.49 -8.28
N THR A 279 0.94 -10.51 -8.31
CA THR A 279 -0.12 -10.72 -7.30
C THR A 279 0.47 -10.92 -5.91
N GLN A 280 1.48 -11.78 -5.77
CA GLN A 280 2.16 -12.01 -4.49
C GLN A 280 2.83 -10.73 -3.96
N PHE A 281 3.42 -9.94 -4.85
CA PHE A 281 4.02 -8.66 -4.50
C PHE A 281 2.97 -7.66 -4.01
N ALA A 282 1.85 -7.52 -4.72
CA ALA A 282 0.74 -6.67 -4.29
C ALA A 282 0.16 -7.11 -2.93
N GLU A 283 0.05 -8.42 -2.70
CA GLU A 283 -0.40 -8.97 -1.41
C GLU A 283 0.59 -8.66 -0.27
N ASN A 284 1.90 -8.78 -0.52
CA ASN A 284 2.93 -8.40 0.45
C ASN A 284 2.86 -6.91 0.80
N ILE A 285 2.67 -6.03 -0.19
CA ILE A 285 2.46 -4.60 0.02
C ILE A 285 1.20 -4.37 0.87
N GLY A 286 0.10 -5.05 0.55
CA GLY A 286 -1.16 -4.94 1.30
C GLY A 286 -1.07 -5.41 2.75
N LYS A 287 -0.15 -6.33 3.06
CA LYS A 287 0.17 -6.79 4.42
C LYS A 287 1.19 -5.88 5.15
N GLY A 288 1.63 -4.79 4.54
CA GLY A 288 2.63 -3.87 5.09
C GLY A 288 4.08 -4.36 4.96
N ASN A 289 4.34 -5.40 4.19
CA ASN A 289 5.69 -5.91 3.95
C ASN A 289 6.34 -5.23 2.73
N TYR A 290 6.88 -4.03 2.97
CA TYR A 290 7.54 -3.22 1.95
C TYR A 290 8.96 -3.65 1.59
N SER A 291 9.54 -4.64 2.30
CA SER A 291 10.89 -5.16 2.04
C SER A 291 10.90 -6.36 1.09
N SER A 292 9.75 -6.74 0.52
CA SER A 292 9.66 -7.84 -0.41
C SER A 292 10.41 -7.55 -1.72
N ASP A 293 11.22 -8.52 -2.16
CA ASP A 293 11.92 -8.47 -3.43
C ASP A 293 10.95 -8.78 -4.57
N PHE A 294 11.03 -7.98 -5.64
CA PHE A 294 10.19 -8.13 -6.82
C PHE A 294 10.93 -7.63 -8.04
N LYS A 295 11.05 -8.51 -9.03
CA LYS A 295 11.68 -8.22 -10.31
C LYS A 295 10.60 -8.13 -11.40
N PRO A 296 10.46 -6.97 -12.08
CA PRO A 296 9.54 -6.84 -13.19
C PRO A 296 9.88 -7.83 -14.33
N LEU A 297 8.88 -8.20 -15.13
CA LEU A 297 9.05 -9.13 -16.26
C LEU A 297 10.08 -8.64 -17.29
N SER A 298 10.18 -7.32 -17.45
CA SER A 298 11.17 -6.65 -18.28
C SER A 298 11.35 -5.21 -17.78
N GLU A 299 12.35 -4.50 -18.30
CA GLU A 299 12.52 -3.07 -18.03
C GLU A 299 11.30 -2.22 -18.47
N HIS A 300 10.48 -2.75 -19.38
CA HIS A 300 9.27 -2.11 -19.91
C HIS A 300 7.97 -2.62 -19.27
N ASP A 301 8.04 -3.40 -18.19
CA ASP A 301 6.86 -3.87 -17.47
C ASP A 301 6.19 -2.72 -16.70
N VAL A 302 5.16 -2.13 -17.33
CA VAL A 302 4.45 -0.96 -16.81
C VAL A 302 3.79 -1.28 -15.45
N LEU A 303 3.15 -2.44 -15.32
CA LEU A 303 2.44 -2.81 -14.09
C LEU A 303 3.41 -3.09 -12.96
N GLY A 304 4.46 -3.88 -13.22
CA GLY A 304 5.49 -4.19 -12.25
C GLY A 304 6.19 -2.93 -11.72
N ASN A 305 6.58 -2.01 -12.61
CA ASN A 305 7.21 -0.75 -12.22
C ASN A 305 6.25 0.18 -11.45
N ALA A 306 4.97 0.23 -11.82
CA ALA A 306 3.97 1.01 -11.09
C ALA A 306 3.78 0.49 -9.65
N LEU A 307 3.77 -0.83 -9.45
CA LEU A 307 3.68 -1.44 -8.12
C LEU A 307 4.95 -1.19 -7.27
N ILE A 308 6.13 -1.19 -7.88
CA ILE A 308 7.38 -0.80 -7.18
C ILE A 308 7.28 0.65 -6.69
N ASN A 309 6.83 1.56 -7.54
CA ASN A 309 6.63 2.96 -7.15
C ASN A 309 5.59 3.10 -6.04
N MET A 310 4.48 2.35 -6.11
CA MET A 310 3.47 2.30 -5.05
C MET A 310 4.05 1.80 -3.73
N ARG A 311 4.81 0.69 -3.74
CA ARG A 311 5.51 0.18 -2.55
C ARG A 311 6.43 1.22 -1.95
N ASN A 312 7.26 1.87 -2.76
CA ASN A 312 8.21 2.87 -2.27
C ASN A 312 7.49 4.06 -1.62
N ASN A 313 6.39 4.53 -2.23
CA ASN A 313 5.56 5.59 -1.66
C ASN A 313 4.90 5.16 -0.34
N LEU A 314 4.31 3.97 -0.29
CA LEU A 314 3.67 3.45 0.92
C LEU A 314 4.69 3.20 2.04
N SER A 315 5.88 2.71 1.71
CA SER A 315 6.98 2.53 2.66
C SER A 315 7.38 3.87 3.27
N ARG A 316 7.51 4.92 2.46
CA ARG A 316 7.82 6.27 2.92
C ARG A 316 6.72 6.82 3.83
N VAL A 317 5.45 6.69 3.41
CA VAL A 317 4.30 7.13 4.23
C VAL A 317 4.26 6.38 5.56
N ALA A 318 4.48 5.07 5.56
CA ALA A 318 4.50 4.28 6.80
C ALA A 318 5.66 4.68 7.73
N GLU A 319 6.83 5.02 7.17
CA GLU A 319 7.97 5.52 7.94
C GLU A 319 7.68 6.90 8.55
N ASP A 320 7.10 7.81 7.77
CA ASP A 320 6.70 9.16 8.21
C ASP A 320 5.61 9.06 9.31
N ASP A 321 4.62 8.19 9.13
CA ASP A 321 3.57 7.93 10.12
C ASP A 321 4.16 7.33 11.41
N ALA A 322 5.13 6.42 11.31
CA ALA A 322 5.80 5.86 12.48
C ALA A 322 6.56 6.93 13.28
N LYS A 323 7.28 7.83 12.61
CA LYS A 323 7.97 8.98 13.24
C LYS A 323 6.97 9.90 13.94
N ARG A 324 5.83 10.19 13.29
CA ARG A 324 4.77 11.04 13.86
C ARG A 324 4.08 10.40 15.06
N ASN A 325 3.79 9.10 15.01
CA ASN A 325 3.21 8.36 16.11
C ASN A 325 4.15 8.33 17.31
N TRP A 326 5.44 8.05 17.08
CA TRP A 326 6.47 8.14 18.12
C TRP A 326 6.45 9.53 18.79
N ALA A 327 6.52 10.62 18.03
CA ALA A 327 6.50 11.97 18.60
C ALA A 327 5.20 12.26 19.39
N THR A 328 4.05 11.77 18.92
CA THR A 328 2.74 11.96 19.57
C THR A 328 2.65 11.20 20.90
N GLU A 329 3.12 9.94 20.93
CA GLU A 329 3.22 9.16 22.17
C GLU A 329 4.17 9.81 23.17
N GLY A 330 5.31 10.33 22.69
CA GLY A 330 6.23 11.12 23.49
C GLY A 330 5.54 12.34 24.09
N LEU A 331 4.86 13.15 23.28
CA LEU A 331 4.15 14.36 23.71
C LEU A 331 3.10 14.05 24.78
N ALA A 332 2.33 12.98 24.58
CA ALA A 332 1.35 12.51 25.57
C ALA A 332 2.02 12.13 26.90
N LYS A 333 3.10 11.34 26.86
CA LYS A 333 3.85 10.93 28.05
C LYS A 333 4.41 12.13 28.83
N PHE A 334 5.03 13.08 28.15
CA PHE A 334 5.55 14.29 28.82
C PHE A 334 4.42 15.21 29.29
N GLY A 335 3.30 15.26 28.57
CA GLY A 335 2.11 15.96 29.03
C GLY A 335 1.54 15.43 30.35
N GLU A 336 1.71 14.14 30.66
CA GLU A 336 1.39 13.57 31.98
C GLU A 336 2.42 13.95 33.04
N ILE A 337 3.72 13.82 32.74
CA ILE A 337 4.83 14.19 33.65
C ILE A 337 4.75 15.66 34.06
N LEU A 338 4.45 16.55 33.10
CA LEU A 338 4.30 17.98 33.34
C LEU A 338 3.09 18.33 34.22
N ARG A 339 2.15 17.40 34.41
CA ARG A 339 0.98 17.56 35.29
C ARG A 339 1.15 16.92 36.67
N SER A 340 2.05 15.94 36.84
CA SER A 340 2.12 15.12 38.06
C SER A 340 2.90 15.73 39.22
N ASN A 341 3.66 16.82 39.03
CA ASN A 341 4.50 17.42 40.08
C ASN A 341 4.55 18.97 40.04
N THR A 342 3.40 19.64 39.84
CA THR A 342 3.32 21.11 39.70
C THR A 342 3.80 21.90 40.94
N ASN A 343 3.85 21.29 42.13
CA ASN A 343 4.17 21.99 43.37
C ASN A 343 5.65 21.88 43.78
N ASP A 344 6.46 21.12 43.04
CA ASP A 344 7.87 20.90 43.35
C ASP A 344 8.70 20.97 42.06
N LEU A 345 9.33 22.14 41.84
CA LEU A 345 10.07 22.43 40.63
C LEU A 345 11.31 21.54 40.47
N GLU A 346 11.99 21.18 41.56
CA GLU A 346 13.19 20.33 41.51
C GLU A 346 12.81 18.91 41.12
N LYS A 347 11.79 18.35 41.77
CA LYS A 347 11.29 17.01 41.44
C LYS A 347 10.74 16.93 40.02
N LEU A 348 10.04 17.97 39.57
CA LEU A 348 9.55 18.08 38.20
C LEU A 348 10.72 18.11 37.19
N ALA A 349 11.75 18.91 37.46
CA ALA A 349 12.95 19.00 36.62
C ALA A 349 13.66 17.64 36.48
N ASP A 350 13.80 16.91 37.59
CA ASP A 350 14.40 15.57 37.61
C ASP A 350 13.59 14.57 36.79
N GLU A 351 12.27 14.52 36.95
CA GLU A 351 11.41 13.61 36.19
C GLU A 351 11.44 13.91 34.68
N ILE A 352 11.47 15.19 34.30
CA ILE A 352 11.58 15.63 32.90
C ILE A 352 12.88 15.09 32.30
N ILE A 353 14.04 15.39 32.91
CA ILE A 353 15.34 15.04 32.33
C ILE A 353 15.56 13.53 32.28
N VAL A 354 15.22 12.81 33.35
CA VAL A 354 15.36 11.34 33.39
C VAL A 354 14.54 10.70 32.28
N ASN A 355 13.30 11.14 32.06
CA ASN A 355 12.47 10.58 31.01
C ASN A 355 12.90 11.03 29.61
N LEU A 356 13.34 12.28 29.44
CA LEU A 356 13.77 12.81 28.14
C LEU A 356 15.02 12.09 27.64
N VAL A 357 16.02 11.93 28.49
CA VAL A 357 17.25 11.19 28.14
C VAL A 357 16.92 9.73 27.80
N LYS A 358 16.10 9.05 28.61
CA LYS A 358 15.70 7.65 28.36
C LYS A 358 14.87 7.49 27.09
N TYR A 359 13.96 8.41 26.81
CA TYR A 359 13.06 8.35 25.66
C TYR A 359 13.81 8.53 24.35
N LEU A 360 14.76 9.48 24.32
CA LEU A 360 15.68 9.69 23.19
C LEU A 360 16.79 8.64 23.11
N LYS A 361 16.89 7.73 24.09
CA LYS A 361 18.02 6.79 24.25
C LYS A 361 19.38 7.51 24.26
N ALA A 362 19.41 8.74 24.76
CA ALA A 362 20.61 9.52 24.96
C ALA A 362 21.35 9.05 26.22
N ASN A 363 22.55 9.58 26.44
CA ASN A 363 23.42 9.13 27.52
C ASN A 363 23.34 10.03 28.74
N GLN A 364 23.20 11.34 28.52
CA GLN A 364 23.27 12.33 29.58
C GLN A 364 22.35 13.51 29.27
N GLY A 365 21.87 14.19 30.30
CA GLY A 365 21.16 15.45 30.13
C GLY A 365 21.16 16.31 31.38
N ALA A 366 20.90 17.60 31.20
CA ALA A 366 20.79 18.59 32.25
C ALA A 366 19.66 19.58 31.93
N LEU A 367 18.97 20.05 32.98
CA LEU A 367 17.99 21.14 32.90
C LEU A 367 18.50 22.32 33.71
N TYR A 368 18.63 23.45 33.04
CA TYR A 368 18.94 24.74 33.65
C TYR A 368 17.66 25.56 33.68
N ILE A 369 17.35 26.16 34.83
CA ILE A 369 16.18 27.03 35.00
C ILE A 369 16.67 28.40 35.49
N MET A 370 16.07 29.46 34.98
CA MET A 370 16.38 30.83 35.37
C MET A 370 16.02 31.09 36.84
N ASP A 371 16.99 31.58 37.61
CA ASP A 371 16.83 31.91 39.02
C ASP A 371 15.85 33.10 39.22
N ASP A 372 15.17 33.15 40.36
CA ASP A 372 14.33 34.29 40.77
C ASP A 372 15.15 35.32 41.54
N GLU A 373 15.38 36.48 40.90
CA GLU A 373 15.82 37.79 41.44
C GLU A 373 16.93 37.83 42.52
N GLY A 374 18.02 38.58 42.24
CA GLY A 374 18.99 38.99 43.27
C GLY A 374 20.35 39.55 42.83
N GLY A 375 20.68 39.61 41.54
CA GLY A 375 21.95 40.16 41.05
C GLY A 375 21.78 41.04 39.81
N ASP A 376 22.73 41.95 39.57
CA ASP A 376 22.77 42.82 38.38
C ASP A 376 22.82 42.02 37.06
N GLU A 377 23.19 40.74 37.10
CA GLU A 377 23.22 39.83 35.96
C GLU A 377 22.33 38.60 36.17
N PRO A 378 21.44 38.26 35.22
CA PRO A 378 20.62 37.05 35.31
C PRO A 378 21.49 35.80 35.18
N THR A 379 21.18 34.77 35.97
CA THR A 379 21.83 33.45 35.91
C THR A 379 20.82 32.32 35.82
N MET A 380 21.21 31.19 35.22
CA MET A 380 20.47 29.94 35.33
C MET A 380 21.23 28.96 36.20
N SER A 381 20.53 28.27 37.09
CA SER A 381 21.09 27.17 37.88
C SER A 381 20.64 25.83 37.31
N MET A 382 21.53 24.85 37.35
CA MET A 382 21.18 23.47 37.03
C MET A 382 20.21 22.95 38.09
N LYS A 383 18.97 22.62 37.70
CA LYS A 383 17.94 22.07 38.60
C LYS A 383 17.86 20.56 38.57
N ALA A 384 18.26 19.96 37.45
CA ALA A 384 18.25 18.50 37.29
C ALA A 384 19.37 18.04 36.38
N CYS A 385 19.90 16.84 36.65
CA CYS A 385 20.85 16.18 35.76
C CYS A 385 20.63 14.67 35.77
N TYR A 386 20.97 14.03 34.66
CA TYR A 386 20.97 12.58 34.53
C TYR A 386 22.34 12.08 34.06
N ALA A 387 22.86 11.05 34.73
CA ALA A 387 24.15 10.42 34.46
C ALA A 387 25.35 11.39 34.49
N TRP A 388 25.31 12.41 35.36
CA TRP A 388 26.40 13.37 35.60
C TRP A 388 26.96 13.24 37.03
N ASP A 389 28.22 13.63 37.23
CA ASP A 389 28.90 13.52 38.52
C ASP A 389 28.24 14.42 39.58
N LYS A 390 27.63 13.80 40.61
CA LYS A 390 26.88 14.48 41.68
C LYS A 390 27.69 15.56 42.42
N LYS A 391 29.03 15.51 42.45
CA LYS A 391 29.85 16.54 43.08
C LYS A 391 29.89 17.87 42.32
N LYS A 392 29.66 17.86 41.00
CA LYS A 392 29.62 19.07 40.15
C LYS A 392 28.22 19.70 40.06
N PHE A 393 27.20 18.99 40.56
CA PHE A 393 25.80 19.40 40.51
C PHE A 393 25.48 20.60 41.42
N ILE A 394 26.23 20.78 42.51
CA ILE A 394 25.83 21.62 43.64
C ILE A 394 26.03 23.13 43.40
N ASP A 395 26.89 23.55 42.47
CA ASP A 395 27.23 24.98 42.26
C ASP A 395 27.28 25.42 40.78
N HIS A 396 26.77 24.63 39.83
CA HIS A 396 26.89 24.98 38.42
C HIS A 396 25.82 26.01 37.99
N LYS A 397 26.27 27.24 37.78
CA LYS A 397 25.49 28.35 37.20
C LYS A 397 26.06 28.73 35.84
N ILE A 398 25.17 29.12 34.92
CA ILE A 398 25.54 29.63 33.60
C ILE A 398 25.05 31.07 33.44
N HIS A 399 25.89 31.91 32.84
CA HIS A 399 25.55 33.28 32.47
C HIS A 399 25.14 33.34 30.99
N LYS A 400 24.48 34.43 30.62
CA LYS A 400 24.07 34.66 29.24
C LYS A 400 25.29 34.79 28.33
N GLY A 401 25.35 34.01 27.25
CA GLY A 401 26.51 33.93 26.35
C GLY A 401 27.68 33.07 26.86
N GLU A 402 27.58 32.46 28.03
CA GLU A 402 28.61 31.58 28.58
C GLU A 402 28.47 30.14 28.08
N GLY A 403 29.48 29.63 27.36
CA GLY A 403 29.44 28.28 26.79
C GLY A 403 28.30 28.09 25.78
N LEU A 404 28.05 26.84 25.39
CA LEU A 404 27.02 26.55 24.37
C LEU A 404 25.59 26.70 24.94
N ALA A 405 25.38 26.35 26.21
CA ALA A 405 24.10 26.55 26.88
C ALA A 405 23.76 28.04 27.07
N GLY A 406 24.74 28.86 27.45
CA GLY A 406 24.56 30.31 27.54
C GLY A 406 24.41 30.98 26.17
N GLN A 407 25.04 30.45 25.12
CA GLN A 407 24.82 30.91 23.74
C GLN A 407 23.39 30.60 23.26
N ALA A 408 22.90 29.38 23.48
CA ALA A 408 21.52 29.01 23.17
C ALA A 408 20.50 29.90 23.93
N TRP A 409 20.83 30.27 25.17
CA TRP A 409 20.05 31.26 25.92
C TRP A 409 20.14 32.68 25.33
N GLN A 410 21.31 33.10 24.85
CA GLN A 410 21.49 34.43 24.28
C GLN A 410 20.73 34.60 22.95
N GLU A 411 20.81 33.59 22.09
CA GLU A 411 20.25 33.62 20.73
C GLU A 411 18.79 33.16 20.72
N GLY A 412 18.37 32.32 21.66
CA GLY A 412 17.02 31.75 21.70
C GLY A 412 16.78 30.65 20.66
N ASP A 413 17.85 30.16 20.04
CA ASP A 413 17.84 29.11 19.03
C ASP A 413 18.42 27.79 19.56
N THR A 414 18.02 26.68 18.92
CA THR A 414 18.53 25.35 19.24
C THR A 414 19.96 25.20 18.73
N VAL A 415 20.87 24.75 19.59
CA VAL A 415 22.25 24.44 19.22
C VAL A 415 22.40 22.93 19.10
N TYR A 416 22.79 22.44 17.92
CA TYR A 416 23.08 21.04 17.66
C TYR A 416 24.49 20.87 17.11
N LEU A 417 25.30 20.07 17.80
CA LEU A 417 26.71 19.85 17.48
C LEU A 417 27.02 18.36 17.37
N THR A 418 27.63 17.97 16.27
CA THR A 418 28.13 16.60 16.00
C THR A 418 29.66 16.47 16.14
N GLU A 419 30.36 17.60 16.22
CA GLU A 419 31.80 17.66 16.48
C GLU A 419 32.03 18.31 17.84
N VAL A 420 31.94 17.50 18.89
CA VAL A 420 32.05 17.97 20.27
C VAL A 420 33.52 18.24 20.64
N PRO A 421 33.87 19.44 21.16
CA PRO A 421 35.24 19.74 21.58
C PRO A 421 35.72 18.81 22.70
N GLN A 422 36.98 18.36 22.64
CA GLN A 422 37.49 17.28 23.51
C GLN A 422 37.42 17.54 25.02
N ASN A 423 37.35 18.81 25.44
CA ASN A 423 37.29 19.21 26.85
C ASN A 423 35.94 19.83 27.26
N TYR A 424 34.91 19.73 26.41
CA TYR A 424 33.60 20.31 26.71
C TYR A 424 32.84 19.48 27.74
N ILE A 425 32.64 18.18 27.45
CA ILE A 425 31.87 17.28 28.33
C ILE A 425 32.38 15.84 28.21
N LYS A 426 32.39 15.11 29.32
CA LYS A 426 32.84 13.71 29.41
C LYS A 426 31.77 12.88 30.10
N ILE A 427 31.30 11.83 29.44
CA ILE A 427 30.38 10.85 29.99
C ILE A 427 31.22 9.83 30.77
N SER A 428 31.14 9.86 32.10
CA SER A 428 31.94 9.02 32.99
C SER A 428 31.17 7.81 33.50
N SER A 429 31.82 6.65 33.48
CA SER A 429 31.45 5.42 34.17
C SER A 429 32.43 5.15 35.31
N GLY A 430 32.07 4.23 36.22
CA GLY A 430 33.00 3.76 37.26
C GLY A 430 34.28 3.09 36.71
N LEU A 431 34.35 2.84 35.40
CA LEU A 431 35.46 2.21 34.71
C LEU A 431 36.25 3.15 33.78
N GLY A 432 35.80 4.39 33.54
CA GLY A 432 36.44 5.34 32.61
C GLY A 432 35.46 6.35 32.00
N ASP A 433 35.96 7.28 31.19
CA ASP A 433 35.19 8.37 30.57
C ASP A 433 35.33 8.41 29.04
N ALA A 434 34.28 8.88 28.35
CA ALA A 434 34.25 9.05 26.89
C ALA A 434 33.53 10.34 26.47
N ASN A 435 33.95 10.93 25.35
CA ASN A 435 33.31 12.13 24.79
C ASN A 435 32.07 11.74 23.98
N PRO A 436 30.95 12.48 24.11
CA PRO A 436 29.78 12.25 23.27
C PRO A 436 30.05 12.62 21.81
N THR A 437 29.29 12.00 20.92
CA THR A 437 29.32 12.28 19.48
C THR A 437 28.39 13.45 19.14
N ALA A 438 27.34 13.66 19.93
CA ALA A 438 26.32 14.66 19.66
C ALA A 438 25.86 15.39 20.93
N ILE A 439 25.67 16.70 20.82
CA ILE A 439 25.08 17.54 21.86
C ILE A 439 23.93 18.34 21.26
N LEU A 440 22.77 18.27 21.91
CA LEU A 440 21.57 19.02 21.58
C LEU A 440 21.21 19.92 22.77
N ILE A 441 21.18 21.22 22.53
CA ILE A 441 20.82 22.23 23.51
C ILE A 441 19.60 22.98 23.00
N VAL A 442 18.51 22.92 23.74
CA VAL A 442 17.23 23.54 23.36
C VAL A 442 16.80 24.56 24.42
N PRO A 443 16.60 25.83 24.04
CA PRO A 443 16.08 26.83 24.96
C PRO A 443 14.61 26.55 25.30
N LEU A 444 14.28 26.64 26.57
CA LEU A 444 12.91 26.55 27.08
C LEU A 444 12.26 27.93 26.94
N LYS A 445 11.53 28.17 25.85
CA LYS A 445 10.93 29.48 25.56
C LYS A 445 9.41 29.44 25.36
N VAL A 446 8.72 30.50 25.82
CA VAL A 446 7.30 30.79 25.55
C VAL A 446 7.16 32.28 25.28
N ASN A 447 6.45 32.69 24.22
CA ASN A 447 6.25 34.10 23.84
C ASN A 447 7.57 34.90 23.80
N GLU A 448 8.63 34.33 23.21
CA GLU A 448 10.00 34.91 23.14
C GLU A 448 10.72 35.10 24.50
N GLN A 449 10.09 34.68 25.61
CA GLN A 449 10.73 34.67 26.92
C GLN A 449 11.35 33.30 27.21
N ILE A 450 12.63 33.29 27.57
CA ILE A 450 13.37 32.08 27.90
C ILE A 450 13.33 31.85 29.41
N PHE A 451 12.88 30.67 29.83
CA PHE A 451 12.75 30.28 31.23
C PHE A 451 13.86 29.31 31.69
N GLY A 452 14.59 28.75 30.74
CA GLY A 452 15.65 27.78 31.00
C GLY A 452 16.25 27.21 29.71
N VAL A 453 17.11 26.22 29.86
CA VAL A 453 17.74 25.48 28.75
C VAL A 453 17.80 24.01 29.10
N VAL A 454 17.47 23.13 28.15
CA VAL A 454 17.74 21.71 28.26
C VAL A 454 18.94 21.34 27.41
N GLU A 455 19.88 20.61 27.99
CA GLU A 455 21.09 20.12 27.31
C GLU A 455 21.10 18.59 27.36
N ILE A 456 21.33 17.95 26.22
CA ILE A 456 21.31 16.49 26.06
C ILE A 456 22.55 16.06 25.28
N ALA A 457 23.28 15.10 25.81
CA ALA A 457 24.47 14.53 25.18
C ALA A 457 24.27 13.04 24.87
N SER A 458 24.74 12.61 23.71
CA SER A 458 24.56 11.26 23.18
C SER A 458 25.80 10.77 22.42
N PHE A 459 26.06 9.47 22.45
CA PHE A 459 27.02 8.82 21.55
C PHE A 459 26.47 8.62 20.14
N ASN A 460 25.15 8.74 19.96
CA ASN A 460 24.47 8.66 18.67
C ASN A 460 24.01 10.05 18.23
N THR A 461 24.00 10.31 16.92
CA THR A 461 23.39 11.51 16.34
C THR A 461 21.88 11.49 16.51
N PHE A 462 21.27 12.66 16.72
CA PHE A 462 19.81 12.79 16.78
C PHE A 462 19.23 12.93 15.37
N ALA A 463 18.12 12.25 15.10
CA ALA A 463 17.37 12.43 13.87
C ALA A 463 16.52 13.71 13.91
N ASP A 464 16.18 14.26 12.73
CA ASP A 464 15.42 15.52 12.62
C ASP A 464 14.09 15.49 13.42
N TYR A 465 13.36 14.38 13.36
CA TYR A 465 12.09 14.22 14.10
C TYR A 465 12.29 14.15 15.63
N GLU A 466 13.44 13.70 16.10
CA GLU A 466 13.78 13.66 17.52
C GLU A 466 14.10 15.07 18.01
N MET A 467 14.85 15.85 17.23
CA MET A 467 15.16 17.25 17.55
C MET A 467 13.89 18.12 17.56
N GLU A 468 13.02 17.97 16.55
CA GLU A 468 11.73 18.69 16.50
C GLU A 468 10.83 18.31 17.69
N PHE A 469 10.84 17.04 18.09
CA PHE A 469 10.15 16.58 19.29
C PHE A 469 10.67 17.27 20.55
N VAL A 470 11.98 17.34 20.75
CA VAL A 470 12.57 18.03 21.92
C VAL A 470 12.22 19.52 21.92
N GLN A 471 12.21 20.17 20.76
CA GLN A 471 11.79 21.58 20.64
C GLN A 471 10.32 21.79 21.07
N LYS A 472 9.39 20.93 20.63
CA LYS A 472 7.98 21.01 21.04
C LYS A 472 7.79 20.73 22.53
N ILE A 473 8.55 19.78 23.07
CA ILE A 473 8.55 19.47 24.50
C ILE A 473 9.16 20.62 25.31
N ALA A 474 10.21 21.26 24.82
CA ALA A 474 10.84 22.41 25.45
C ALA A 474 9.87 23.58 25.64
N GLU A 475 9.01 23.86 24.65
CA GLU A 475 7.94 24.86 24.76
C GLU A 475 6.92 24.48 25.86
N SER A 476 6.52 23.20 25.92
CA SER A 476 5.60 22.70 26.96
C SER A 476 6.22 22.77 28.36
N ILE A 477 7.50 22.37 28.50
CA ILE A 477 8.26 22.47 29.74
C ILE A 477 8.36 23.94 30.17
N ALA A 478 8.69 24.85 29.25
CA ALA A 478 8.79 26.28 29.53
C ALA A 478 7.46 26.86 30.04
N SER A 479 6.34 26.50 29.41
CA SER A 479 5.01 26.93 29.85
C SER A 479 4.66 26.42 31.25
N THR A 480 4.97 25.15 31.54
CA THR A 480 4.75 24.58 32.87
C THR A 480 5.64 25.26 33.91
N ILE A 481 6.94 25.41 33.66
CA ILE A 481 7.87 26.11 34.57
C ILE A 481 7.39 27.53 34.84
N SER A 482 7.00 28.27 33.80
CA SER A 482 6.43 29.62 33.94
C SER A 482 5.20 29.61 34.85
N SER A 483 4.29 28.66 34.66
CA SER A 483 3.06 28.56 35.45
C SER A 483 3.37 28.23 36.93
N VAL A 484 4.28 27.29 37.19
CA VAL A 484 4.73 26.94 38.54
C VAL A 484 5.37 28.14 39.23
N LYS A 485 6.22 28.87 38.52
CA LYS A 485 6.93 30.06 39.01
C LYS A 485 5.98 31.22 39.33
N ILE A 486 5.02 31.48 38.44
CA ILE A 486 3.97 32.49 38.67
C ILE A 486 3.10 32.12 39.87
N ASN A 487 2.68 30.85 40.00
CA ASN A 487 1.89 30.39 41.14
C ASN A 487 2.65 30.54 42.46
N ALA A 488 3.93 30.16 42.49
CA ALA A 488 4.79 30.33 43.67
C ALA A 488 4.95 31.81 44.07
N ARG A 489 5.17 32.71 43.09
CA ARG A 489 5.25 34.16 43.34
C ARG A 489 3.92 34.71 43.86
N THR A 490 2.79 34.29 43.27
CA THR A 490 1.44 34.71 43.67
C THR A 490 1.14 34.27 45.10
N GLN A 491 1.50 33.04 45.47
CA GLN A 491 1.34 32.52 46.83
C GLN A 491 2.14 33.35 47.85
N ARG A 492 3.42 33.63 47.55
CA ARG A 492 4.27 34.46 48.43
C ARG A 492 3.72 35.88 48.61
N LEU A 493 3.31 36.53 47.52
CA LEU A 493 2.72 37.87 47.58
C LEU A 493 1.39 37.89 48.34
N LEU A 494 0.59 36.81 48.25
CA LEU A 494 -0.65 36.69 49.02
C LEU A 494 -0.35 36.58 50.52
N GLU A 495 0.65 35.78 50.90
CA GLU A 495 1.12 35.65 52.29
C GLU A 495 1.62 37.00 52.84
N GLU A 496 2.50 37.69 52.09
CA GLU A 496 2.98 39.04 52.46
C GLU A 496 1.83 40.05 52.60
N SER A 497 0.85 40.02 51.68
CA SER A 497 -0.33 40.89 51.75
C SER A 497 -1.22 40.58 52.95
N GLN A 498 -1.36 39.32 53.34
CA GLN A 498 -2.13 38.92 54.53
C GLN A 498 -1.45 39.40 55.80
N GLU A 499 -0.14 39.17 55.94
CA GLU A 499 0.65 39.65 57.08
C GLU A 499 0.57 41.18 57.21
N MET A 500 0.71 41.91 56.10
CA MET A 500 0.58 43.36 56.09
C MET A 500 -0.81 43.83 56.52
N THR A 501 -1.87 43.12 56.12
CA THR A 501 -3.26 43.44 56.50
C THR A 501 -3.48 43.24 57.99
N GLU A 502 -2.93 42.18 58.59
CA GLU A 502 -3.00 41.94 60.03
C GLU A 502 -2.25 43.03 60.82
N GLN A 503 -1.06 43.43 60.36
CA GLN A 503 -0.30 44.53 60.96
C GLN A 503 -1.06 45.85 60.94
N MET A 504 -1.69 46.20 59.81
CA MET A 504 -2.49 47.42 59.70
C MET A 504 -3.70 47.41 60.66
N ARG A 505 -4.40 46.27 60.79
CA ARG A 505 -5.51 46.14 61.75
C ARG A 505 -5.09 46.34 63.20
N ALA A 506 -3.92 45.81 63.56
CA ALA A 506 -3.37 46.01 64.90
C ALA A 506 -3.04 47.50 65.16
N GLN A 507 -2.44 48.19 64.18
CA GLN A 507 -2.16 49.63 64.28
C GLN A 507 -3.42 50.49 64.36
N GLU A 508 -4.46 50.16 63.60
CA GLU A 508 -5.73 50.90 63.62
C GLU A 508 -6.41 50.85 65.00
N GLU A 509 -6.44 49.67 65.63
CA GLU A 509 -7.03 49.51 66.97
C GLU A 509 -6.22 50.23 68.06
N GLU A 510 -4.88 50.20 67.99
CA GLU A 510 -4.02 50.97 68.90
C GLU A 510 -4.25 52.48 68.76
N MET A 511 -4.38 52.97 67.52
CA MET A 511 -4.67 54.38 67.25
C MET A 511 -6.05 54.80 67.76
N ARG A 512 -7.05 53.92 67.65
CA ARG A 512 -8.41 54.17 68.18
C ARG A 512 -8.40 54.37 69.69
N GLN A 513 -7.69 53.51 70.43
CA GLN A 513 -7.57 53.61 71.89
C GLN A 513 -6.89 54.91 72.31
N ASN A 514 -5.79 55.28 71.65
CA ASN A 514 -5.09 56.54 71.93
C ASN A 514 -5.99 57.77 71.69
N MET A 515 -6.85 57.73 70.66
CA MET A 515 -7.80 58.81 70.37
C MET A 515 -8.88 58.95 71.45
N GLU A 516 -9.42 57.83 71.96
CA GLU A 516 -10.44 57.81 73.02
C GLU A 516 -9.89 58.39 74.35
N GLU A 517 -8.66 58.04 74.73
CA GLU A 517 -8.02 58.54 75.96
C GLU A 517 -7.74 60.06 75.87
N LEU A 518 -7.31 60.52 74.70
CA LEU A 518 -7.02 61.94 74.47
C LEU A 518 -8.30 62.79 74.52
N GLN A 519 -9.41 62.29 73.97
CA GLN A 519 -10.70 62.96 74.03
C GLN A 519 -11.23 63.06 75.47
N ALA A 520 -11.15 61.99 76.26
CA ALA A 520 -11.57 61.99 77.67
C ALA A 520 -10.80 63.03 78.50
N THR A 521 -9.49 63.14 78.28
CA THR A 521 -8.63 64.13 78.95
C THR A 521 -9.04 65.58 78.60
N GLN A 522 -9.40 65.83 77.34
CA GLN A 522 -9.81 67.15 76.89
C GLN A 522 -11.15 67.58 77.49
N GLU A 523 -12.12 66.66 77.58
CA GLU A 523 -13.45 66.92 78.18
C GLU A 523 -13.34 67.27 79.67
N GLU A 524 -12.48 66.58 80.43
CA GLU A 524 -12.26 66.84 81.85
C GLU A 524 -11.64 68.23 82.08
N MET A 525 -10.67 68.63 81.26
CA MET A 525 -10.03 69.94 81.35
C MET A 525 -11.02 71.08 81.10
N GLN A 526 -11.90 70.94 80.10
CA GLN A 526 -12.92 71.94 79.81
C GLN A 526 -13.93 72.08 80.94
N ARG A 527 -14.34 70.96 81.57
CA ARG A 527 -15.26 70.99 82.71
C ARG A 527 -14.69 71.77 83.90
N ASN A 528 -13.44 71.48 84.29
CA ASN A 528 -12.77 72.16 85.41
C ASN A 528 -12.62 73.68 85.17
N GLN A 529 -12.34 74.07 83.92
CA GLN A 529 -12.26 75.47 83.55
C GLN A 529 -13.61 76.18 83.71
N SER A 530 -14.69 75.59 83.18
CA SER A 530 -16.04 76.16 83.29
C SER A 530 -16.51 76.31 84.75
N GLU A 531 -16.17 75.37 85.63
CA GLU A 531 -16.52 75.43 87.05
C GLU A 531 -15.79 76.56 87.78
N THR A 532 -14.50 76.75 87.47
CA THR A 532 -13.68 77.83 88.04
C THR A 532 -14.19 79.21 87.61
N GLU A 533 -14.53 79.37 86.32
CA GLU A 533 -15.08 80.61 85.77
C GLU A 533 -16.43 80.95 86.40
N GLY A 534 -17.33 79.96 86.55
CA GLY A 534 -18.63 80.14 87.21
C GLY A 534 -18.51 80.60 88.66
N THR A 535 -17.57 80.02 89.41
CA THR A 535 -17.31 80.38 90.82
C THR A 535 -16.81 81.82 90.95
N MET A 536 -15.86 82.23 90.09
CA MET A 536 -15.33 83.59 90.09
C MET A 536 -16.40 84.63 89.74
N GLN A 537 -17.29 84.31 88.80
CA GLN A 537 -18.40 85.20 88.43
C GLN A 537 -19.36 85.43 89.60
N ALA A 538 -19.72 84.37 90.34
CA ALA A 538 -20.62 84.47 91.50
C ALA A 538 -20.05 85.36 92.63
N LEU A 539 -18.74 85.30 92.86
CA LEU A 539 -18.05 86.17 93.80
C LEU A 539 -18.06 87.63 93.34
N ASN A 540 -17.79 87.87 92.05
CA ASN A 540 -17.75 89.20 91.46
C ASN A 540 -19.12 89.91 91.49
N THR A 541 -20.24 89.19 91.47
CA THR A 541 -21.58 89.80 91.56
C THR A 541 -22.07 90.00 93.00
N SER A 542 -21.50 89.30 93.99
CA SER A 542 -22.04 89.27 95.36
C SER A 542 -21.33 90.21 96.34
N LEU A 543 -20.07 90.57 96.05
CA LEU A 543 -19.23 91.38 96.95
C LEU A 543 -18.83 92.69 96.27
N SER A 544 -18.38 93.69 97.01
CA SER A 544 -17.71 94.86 96.41
C SER A 544 -16.24 94.53 96.23
N MET A 545 -15.78 94.46 94.99
CA MET A 545 -14.42 94.04 94.65
C MET A 545 -13.72 95.08 93.79
N ALA A 546 -12.45 95.29 94.12
CA ALA A 546 -11.52 96.09 93.36
C ALA A 546 -10.22 95.31 93.19
N GLU A 547 -9.59 95.43 92.04
CA GLU A 547 -8.26 94.92 91.77
C GLU A 547 -7.35 96.10 91.46
N TYR A 548 -6.21 96.12 92.11
CA TYR A 548 -5.17 97.10 91.89
C TYR A 548 -3.94 96.42 91.29
N ASP A 549 -3.21 97.14 90.46
CA ASP A 549 -1.83 96.75 90.17
C ASP A 549 -0.95 96.92 91.42
N VAL A 550 0.31 96.51 91.31
CA VAL A 550 1.24 96.52 92.45
C VAL A 550 1.58 97.94 92.89
N GLU A 551 1.47 98.93 91.98
CA GLU A 551 1.66 100.36 92.25
C GLU A 551 0.42 101.05 92.86
N GLY A 552 -0.68 100.32 93.02
CA GLY A 552 -1.91 100.80 93.66
C GLY A 552 -2.86 101.60 92.76
N LYS A 553 -2.75 101.43 91.44
CA LYS A 553 -3.74 101.90 90.46
C LYS A 553 -4.82 100.85 90.25
N LEU A 554 -6.04 101.31 90.10
CA LEU A 554 -7.21 100.44 89.96
C LEU A 554 -7.25 99.81 88.56
N ALA A 555 -7.05 98.50 88.48
CA ALA A 555 -7.07 97.71 87.25
C ALA A 555 -8.48 97.19 86.92
N LYS A 556 -9.23 96.74 87.93
CA LYS A 556 -10.62 96.33 87.80
C LYS A 556 -11.41 96.76 89.01
N ILE A 557 -12.70 97.01 88.81
CA ILE A 557 -13.62 97.30 89.89
C ILE A 557 -15.00 96.86 89.45
N ASN A 558 -15.73 96.20 90.35
CA ASN A 558 -17.04 95.69 90.02
C ASN A 558 -18.14 96.73 90.33
N PRO A 559 -19.35 96.56 89.76
CA PRO A 559 -20.45 97.51 89.94
C PRO A 559 -20.86 97.74 91.40
N ASN A 560 -20.72 96.72 92.26
CA ASN A 560 -21.04 96.83 93.69
C ASN A 560 -20.12 97.83 94.39
N TYR A 561 -18.81 97.77 94.12
CA TYR A 561 -17.85 98.69 94.71
C TYR A 561 -18.03 100.12 94.17
N LEU A 562 -18.33 100.27 92.87
CA LEU A 562 -18.65 101.58 92.28
C LEU A 562 -19.87 102.23 92.92
N SER A 563 -20.93 101.44 93.13
CA SER A 563 -22.17 101.89 93.77
C SER A 563 -21.95 102.32 95.22
N LEU A 564 -21.07 101.61 95.94
CA LEU A 564 -20.72 101.93 97.34
C LEU A 564 -20.08 103.32 97.49
N LEU A 565 -19.27 103.76 96.53
CA LEU A 565 -18.56 105.04 96.60
C LEU A 565 -19.16 106.12 95.67
N GLY A 566 -20.12 105.76 94.83
CA GLY A 566 -20.82 106.68 93.92
C GLY A 566 -20.00 107.14 92.71
N TYR A 567 -19.01 106.37 92.29
CA TYR A 567 -18.18 106.66 91.11
C TYR A 567 -18.67 105.90 89.86
N ALA A 568 -18.48 106.47 88.68
CA ALA A 568 -18.57 105.73 87.43
C ALA A 568 -17.24 105.02 87.13
N GLN A 569 -17.29 103.86 86.46
CA GLN A 569 -16.11 103.02 86.21
C GLN A 569 -14.98 103.77 85.49
N ASN A 570 -15.32 104.59 84.49
CA ASN A 570 -14.37 105.38 83.71
C ASN A 570 -13.74 106.54 84.48
N GLU A 571 -14.26 106.89 85.67
CA GLU A 571 -13.70 107.94 86.53
C GLU A 571 -12.61 107.41 87.49
N VAL A 572 -12.53 106.09 87.68
CA VAL A 572 -11.67 105.48 88.70
C VAL A 572 -10.70 104.42 88.16
N ILE A 573 -11.01 103.78 87.02
CA ILE A 573 -10.08 102.84 86.39
C ILE A 573 -8.81 103.57 85.95
N GLY A 574 -7.64 103.02 86.28
CA GLY A 574 -6.33 103.62 86.02
C GLY A 574 -5.90 104.68 87.04
N GLU A 575 -6.84 105.20 87.84
CA GLU A 575 -6.52 106.12 88.93
C GLU A 575 -5.89 105.37 90.11
N HIS A 576 -5.00 106.06 90.81
CA HIS A 576 -4.41 105.53 92.02
C HIS A 576 -5.47 105.52 93.14
N HIS A 577 -5.50 104.47 93.98
CA HIS A 577 -6.34 104.35 95.18
C HIS A 577 -6.40 105.62 96.06
N LYS A 578 -5.42 106.53 95.94
CA LYS A 578 -5.42 107.87 96.54
C LYS A 578 -6.68 108.70 96.26
N ILE A 579 -7.41 108.42 95.17
CA ILE A 579 -8.67 109.11 94.85
C ILE A 579 -9.76 108.87 95.92
N PHE A 580 -9.71 107.74 96.62
CA PHE A 580 -10.71 107.36 97.63
C PHE A 580 -10.34 107.80 99.05
N VAL A 581 -9.26 108.57 99.27
CA VAL A 581 -8.82 108.95 100.63
C VAL A 581 -8.62 110.45 100.77
N SER A 582 -8.69 110.97 102.00
CA SER A 582 -8.57 112.41 102.26
C SER A 582 -7.18 112.97 101.93
N LYS A 583 -7.07 114.30 101.83
CA LYS A 583 -5.79 114.98 101.54
C LYS A 583 -4.77 114.77 102.67
N GLU A 584 -5.23 114.63 103.90
CA GLU A 584 -4.40 114.34 105.07
C GLU A 584 -3.90 112.89 105.02
N GLU A 585 -4.78 111.92 104.75
CA GLU A 585 -4.44 110.49 104.73
C GLU A 585 -3.50 110.14 103.58
N LYS A 586 -3.75 110.64 102.35
CA LYS A 586 -2.91 110.30 101.20
C LYS A 586 -1.45 110.78 101.30
N ASN A 587 -1.18 111.73 102.21
CA ASN A 587 0.16 112.27 102.47
C ASN A 587 0.80 111.70 103.75
N SER A 588 0.08 110.86 104.50
CA SER A 588 0.53 110.29 105.76
C SER A 588 1.54 109.15 105.57
N GLU A 589 2.35 108.87 106.58
CA GLU A 589 3.30 107.75 106.53
C GLU A 589 2.57 106.40 106.64
N GLU A 590 1.44 106.36 107.35
CA GLU A 590 0.59 105.17 107.50
C GLU A 590 0.05 104.69 106.15
N TYR A 591 -0.33 105.61 105.24
CA TYR A 591 -0.78 105.27 103.90
C TYR A 591 0.36 104.72 103.02
N ARG A 592 1.57 105.29 103.11
CA ARG A 592 2.76 104.76 102.41
C ARG A 592 3.13 103.37 102.90
N GLN A 593 3.10 103.15 104.21
CA GLN A 593 3.38 101.84 104.80
C GLN A 593 2.33 100.79 104.43
N PHE A 594 1.05 101.19 104.31
CA PHE A 594 -0.03 100.30 103.85
C PHE A 594 0.27 99.69 102.46
N TRP A 595 0.71 100.49 101.49
CA TRP A 595 1.05 99.97 100.16
C TRP A 595 2.33 99.15 100.15
N ARG A 596 3.37 99.55 100.90
CA ARG A 596 4.59 98.74 101.07
C ARG A 596 4.29 97.36 101.67
N ASP A 597 3.37 97.28 102.61
CA ASP A 597 2.97 96.00 103.21
C ASP A 597 2.31 95.10 102.16
N LEU A 598 1.44 95.65 101.30
CA LEU A 598 0.76 94.91 100.23
C LEU A 598 1.74 94.46 99.14
N GLU A 599 2.68 95.32 98.74
CA GLU A 599 3.78 94.97 97.83
C GLU A 599 4.67 93.85 98.43
N ALA A 600 4.90 93.87 99.74
CA ALA A 600 5.63 92.82 100.45
C ALA A 600 4.81 91.54 100.70
N GLY A 601 3.60 91.44 100.13
CA GLY A 601 2.74 90.25 100.25
C GLY A 601 1.98 90.15 101.57
N LYS A 602 1.96 91.20 102.41
CA LYS A 602 1.23 91.24 103.68
C LYS A 602 -0.16 91.82 103.47
N ALA A 603 -1.18 90.99 103.67
CA ALA A 603 -2.57 91.42 103.57
C ALA A 603 -2.92 92.47 104.64
N ARG A 604 -3.82 93.39 104.30
CA ARG A 604 -4.28 94.44 105.21
C ARG A 604 -5.79 94.36 105.39
N LYS A 605 -6.23 94.29 106.64
CA LYS A 605 -7.64 94.30 107.03
C LYS A 605 -7.93 95.49 107.93
N GLY A 606 -9.07 96.13 107.75
CA GLY A 606 -9.48 97.22 108.63
C GLY A 606 -10.82 97.83 108.25
N VAL A 607 -11.27 98.77 109.06
CA VAL A 607 -12.32 99.71 108.69
C VAL A 607 -11.60 100.98 108.24
N PHE A 608 -11.82 101.35 106.99
CA PHE A 608 -11.17 102.47 106.37
C PHE A 608 -12.20 103.54 106.01
N LYS A 609 -11.79 104.79 106.13
CA LYS A 609 -12.59 105.91 105.66
C LYS A 609 -12.29 106.09 104.18
N ARG A 610 -13.34 106.09 103.36
CA ARG A 610 -13.26 106.33 101.92
C ARG A 610 -14.05 107.56 101.57
N LEU A 611 -13.59 108.32 100.59
CA LEU A 611 -14.30 109.48 100.07
C LEU A 611 -15.16 109.06 98.88
N SER A 612 -16.46 109.33 98.99
CA SER A 612 -17.38 109.20 97.87
C SER A 612 -17.08 110.25 96.79
N ARG A 613 -17.64 110.08 95.59
CA ARG A 613 -17.53 111.06 94.50
C ARG A 613 -18.00 112.47 94.91
N LYS A 614 -18.94 112.57 95.86
CA LYS A 614 -19.46 113.85 96.38
C LYS A 614 -18.61 114.45 97.51
N GLY A 615 -17.57 113.73 97.95
CA GLY A 615 -16.70 114.13 99.06
C GLY A 615 -17.17 113.66 100.44
N ASP A 616 -18.26 112.89 100.51
CA ASP A 616 -18.77 112.33 101.78
C ASP A 616 -17.85 111.20 102.27
N VAL A 617 -17.69 111.09 103.59
CA VAL A 617 -16.91 110.01 104.20
C VAL A 617 -17.78 108.76 104.35
N VAL A 618 -17.42 107.70 103.64
CA VAL A 618 -18.02 106.35 103.74
C VAL A 618 -17.08 105.45 104.54
N ASN A 619 -17.57 104.79 105.58
CA ASN A 619 -16.77 103.79 106.30
C ASN A 619 -16.91 102.44 105.60
N VAL A 620 -15.79 101.87 105.15
CA VAL A 620 -15.75 100.61 104.42
C VAL A 620 -14.87 99.63 105.18
N ARG A 621 -15.39 98.44 105.45
CA ARG A 621 -14.60 97.34 105.99
C ARG A 621 -13.99 96.60 104.81
N SER A 622 -12.68 96.75 104.65
CA SER A 622 -11.95 96.20 103.50
C SER A 622 -10.93 95.15 103.92
N TYR A 623 -10.73 94.18 103.04
CA TYR A 623 -9.64 93.22 103.07
C TYR A 623 -8.85 93.31 101.77
N PHE A 624 -7.61 93.75 101.86
CA PHE A 624 -6.68 93.83 100.74
C PHE A 624 -5.75 92.61 100.78
N SER A 625 -5.82 91.79 99.74
CA SER A 625 -5.08 90.54 99.62
C SER A 625 -4.23 90.53 98.35
N PRO A 626 -2.89 90.37 98.48
CA PRO A 626 -2.01 90.17 97.34
C PRO A 626 -2.29 88.83 96.64
N VAL A 627 -2.44 88.83 95.31
CA VAL A 627 -2.61 87.64 94.48
C VAL A 627 -1.25 87.23 93.92
N LYS A 628 -0.81 86.00 94.22
CA LYS A 628 0.51 85.49 93.84
C LYS A 628 0.48 84.75 92.51
N GLY A 629 1.52 84.91 91.71
CA GLY A 629 1.78 84.10 90.52
C GLY A 629 2.45 82.76 90.85
N ARG A 630 2.73 81.95 89.82
CA ARG A 630 3.33 80.61 89.97
C ARG A 630 4.71 80.63 90.64
N THR A 631 5.43 81.75 90.56
CA THR A 631 6.78 81.90 91.12
C THR A 631 6.82 82.71 92.43
N GLY A 632 5.65 83.06 93.00
CA GLY A 632 5.51 83.71 94.31
C GLY A 632 5.54 85.24 94.30
N GLU A 633 5.78 85.86 93.15
CA GLU A 633 5.63 87.30 92.89
C GLU A 633 4.18 87.74 93.05
N ILE A 634 3.98 88.97 93.53
CA ILE A 634 2.65 89.57 93.61
C ILE A 634 2.26 90.08 92.22
N LEU A 635 1.17 89.55 91.65
CA LEU A 635 0.67 89.97 90.35
C LEU A 635 -0.25 91.19 90.44
N ARG A 636 -1.04 91.27 91.50
CA ARG A 636 -2.07 92.29 91.74
C ARG A 636 -2.55 92.26 93.18
N ILE A 637 -3.18 93.32 93.64
CA ILE A 637 -3.84 93.38 94.95
C ILE A 637 -5.35 93.33 94.76
N MET A 638 -6.01 92.36 95.38
CA MET A 638 -7.46 92.27 95.37
C MET A 638 -8.01 92.83 96.67
N GLU A 639 -8.88 93.83 96.57
CA GLU A 639 -9.66 94.34 97.69
C GLU A 639 -11.07 93.78 97.63
N ILE A 640 -11.54 93.29 98.78
CA ILE A 640 -12.92 92.92 99.01
C ILE A 640 -13.44 93.80 100.13
N SER A 641 -14.56 94.45 99.86
CA SER A 641 -15.12 95.49 100.71
C SER A 641 -16.58 95.27 101.02
N VAL A 642 -16.99 95.68 102.21
CA VAL A 642 -18.40 95.77 102.64
C VAL A 642 -18.60 97.08 103.39
N GLU A 643 -19.77 97.70 103.25
CA GLU A 643 -20.14 98.89 104.02
C GLU A 643 -20.15 98.57 105.52
N ALA A 644 -19.52 99.43 106.34
CA ALA A 644 -19.19 99.13 107.73
C ALA A 644 -20.23 99.60 108.75
#